data_AF-A0A5C9BHX8-F1
#
_entry.id   AF-A0A5C9BHX8-F1
#
_cell.length_a   1.000
_cell.length_b   1.000
_cell.length_c   1.000
_cell.angle_alpha   90.00
_cell.angle_beta   90.00
_cell.angle_gamma   90.00
#
_symmetry.space_group_name_H-M   'P 1'
#
loop_
_entity.id
_entity.type
_entity.pdbx_description
1 polymer ?
#
loop_
_entity_poly.entity_id
_entity_poly.type
_entity_poly.pdbx_seq_one_letter_code
_entity_poly.pdbx_strand_id
1 'polypeptide(L)'
;MKNRLVRWLPFLQWFPLRAETLKADLVAGITVALVLIPQSMAYAQLAGLPAYYGLYAAFLPGIIAALWGSSAQLATGPVAVVSLLTASALAPLAATGSEQFVALAILLALLVGLLQLALGLFKLGVLVNFLSHPVIVGFTNAAAIIIGLSQLNKLFGVSMGRSEHFIQDIWGVLLQVGETHLPTLAMGAVAFAIMIALKKFAPKMPNVLIAVVLTTLVSWSTGFERNSSGKIEAIMDVEVKALADEYQRAEARINGLKNKLDTGTAELKKNQKDATSGQRAAALKYEIELLQLELENAKKENRNNSRALRKFIFEQVPASGAEPAKLYLLGHVPQGEKSDGHRWRIGKLHNGELKLIGGGEVVGNVPSGLPGFSLPDISWDAVAALLSSALVISMVGFMEAISVAKAMAAKTKQRIEPNQELLGQGLSNLVGSLSLSFPVSGSFSRSAVNLNAGAASGMSSVFASIVVLLTLLFLTPLLYHLPQAVLAAVIMMAVSGLINFKAIRHAWHVHRHDGAAAAVTFVATLVFAPHLDNGILVGAGVAIVLYLFRTMKPRVAILARHSDGTLRDVKVHNLPASEHVIAMRYDGQLYFANVSYFEDTVLEAVANRPQASYLLVVGNGINQMDASGEEVIHHLVQRLRSNGVTIVFSGLKKQVLDLMRQTGLFDVIGGGNIFANEDLALDDIFKRLDSKGMDIGRDRSLLKND
;
A
#
# COMPACT_ATOMS: atom_id res chain seq x y z
N MET A 1 19.80 30.33 15.24
CA MET A 1 18.33 30.30 14.99
C MET A 1 17.95 29.82 13.58
N LYS A 2 18.63 30.26 12.50
CA LYS A 2 18.30 29.90 11.10
C LYS A 2 18.17 28.38 10.84
N ASN A 3 19.07 27.55 11.41
CA ASN A 3 19.00 26.09 11.29
C ASN A 3 17.85 25.41 12.05
N ARG A 4 17.22 26.06 13.04
CA ARG A 4 16.05 25.50 13.74
C ARG A 4 14.76 25.79 12.98
N LEU A 5 14.59 27.00 12.45
CA LEU A 5 13.43 27.36 11.61
C LEU A 5 13.35 26.52 10.34
N VAL A 6 14.49 26.30 9.67
CA VAL A 6 14.59 25.48 8.46
C VAL A 6 14.20 24.01 8.68
N ARG A 7 14.30 23.50 9.92
CA ARG A 7 13.81 22.15 10.24
C ARG A 7 12.28 22.08 10.29
N TRP A 8 11.62 23.11 10.81
CA TRP A 8 10.15 23.13 10.92
C TRP A 8 9.47 23.63 9.63
N LEU A 9 10.14 24.50 8.89
CA LEU A 9 9.67 25.11 7.65
C LEU A 9 10.72 24.90 6.54
N PRO A 10 10.80 23.69 5.95
CA PRO A 10 11.79 23.37 4.93
C PRO A 10 11.77 24.28 3.70
N PHE A 11 10.60 24.81 3.32
CA PHE A 11 10.48 25.73 2.19
C PHE A 11 11.32 27.01 2.31
N LEU A 12 11.74 27.39 3.53
CA LEU A 12 12.66 28.52 3.73
C LEU A 12 14.02 28.29 3.07
N GLN A 13 14.40 27.05 2.74
CA GLN A 13 15.61 26.73 1.98
C GLN A 13 15.54 27.17 0.52
N TRP A 14 14.35 27.44 -0.02
CA TRP A 14 14.20 27.85 -1.42
C TRP A 14 14.67 29.29 -1.65
N PHE A 15 14.80 30.08 -0.57
CA PHE A 15 15.17 31.48 -0.65
C PHE A 15 16.69 31.69 -0.57
N PRO A 16 17.26 32.61 -1.37
CA PRO A 16 16.57 33.51 -2.30
C PRO A 16 16.19 32.80 -3.63
N LEU A 17 14.95 33.01 -4.07
CA LEU A 17 14.46 32.52 -5.37
C LEU A 17 15.09 33.34 -6.50
N ARG A 18 15.81 32.68 -7.42
CA ARG A 18 16.39 33.32 -8.61
C ARG A 18 15.41 33.24 -9.78
N ALA A 19 15.48 34.19 -10.71
CA ALA A 19 14.62 34.21 -11.89
C ALA A 19 14.74 32.92 -12.74
N GLU A 20 15.96 32.40 -12.89
CA GLU A 20 16.24 31.16 -13.61
C GLU A 20 15.57 29.94 -12.95
N THR A 21 15.69 29.82 -11.62
CA THR A 21 15.06 28.73 -10.87
C THR A 21 13.54 28.83 -10.90
N LEU A 22 12.99 30.04 -10.81
CA LEU A 22 11.55 30.25 -10.87
C LEU A 22 10.97 29.91 -12.25
N LYS A 23 11.68 30.27 -13.33
CA LYS A 23 11.30 29.90 -14.70
C LYS A 23 11.35 28.39 -14.90
N ALA A 24 12.39 27.72 -14.40
CA ALA A 24 12.49 26.27 -14.47
C ALA A 24 11.37 25.58 -13.68
N ASP A 25 11.09 26.03 -12.46
CA ASP A 25 10.01 25.52 -11.62
C ASP A 25 8.63 25.78 -12.23
N LEU A 26 8.41 26.92 -12.89
CA LEU A 26 7.16 27.23 -13.59
C LEU A 26 6.93 26.26 -14.76
N VAL A 27 7.94 26.05 -15.60
CA VAL A 27 7.86 25.11 -16.73
C VAL A 27 7.63 23.69 -16.22
N ALA A 28 8.35 23.28 -15.18
CA ALA A 28 8.18 21.98 -14.54
C ALA A 28 6.78 21.82 -13.95
N GLY A 29 6.27 22.83 -13.23
CA GLY A 29 4.94 22.83 -12.64
C GLY A 29 3.83 22.73 -13.68
N ILE A 30 3.92 23.48 -14.78
CA ILE A 30 2.99 23.35 -15.91
C ILE A 30 3.07 21.93 -16.47
N THR A 31 4.26 21.43 -16.78
CA THR A 31 4.46 20.08 -17.35
C THR A 31 3.88 18.98 -16.46
N VAL A 32 4.09 19.08 -15.15
CA VAL A 32 3.51 18.17 -14.15
C VAL A 32 1.99 18.29 -14.13
N ALA A 33 1.42 19.50 -14.14
CA ALA A 33 -0.02 19.71 -14.13
C ALA A 33 -0.73 19.05 -15.32
N LEU A 34 -0.13 19.14 -16.52
CA LEU A 34 -0.68 18.53 -17.74
C LEU A 34 -0.84 17.01 -17.60
N VAL A 35 0.04 16.34 -16.85
CA VAL A 35 -0.07 14.90 -16.55
C VAL A 35 -0.96 14.64 -15.33
N LEU A 36 -0.87 15.50 -14.33
CA LEU A 36 -1.55 15.38 -13.03
C LEU A 36 -3.07 15.46 -13.14
N ILE A 37 -3.62 16.37 -13.95
CA ILE A 37 -5.07 16.58 -14.09
C ILE A 37 -5.81 15.30 -14.51
N PRO A 38 -5.51 14.70 -15.68
CA PRO A 38 -6.23 13.51 -16.13
C PRO A 38 -5.95 12.28 -15.27
N GLN A 39 -4.71 12.12 -14.76
CA GLN A 39 -4.38 11.00 -13.87
C GLN A 39 -5.14 11.08 -12.55
N SER A 40 -5.22 12.26 -11.94
CA SER A 40 -5.92 12.43 -10.67
C SER A 40 -7.41 12.17 -10.80
N MET A 41 -8.03 12.60 -11.90
CA MET A 41 -9.43 12.27 -12.20
C MET A 41 -9.66 10.77 -12.31
N ALA A 42 -8.75 10.07 -13.00
CA ALA A 42 -8.82 8.63 -13.14
C ALA A 42 -8.65 7.92 -11.78
N TYR A 43 -7.70 8.37 -10.96
CA TYR A 43 -7.46 7.83 -9.62
C TYR A 43 -8.61 8.08 -8.64
N ALA A 44 -9.31 9.21 -8.73
CA ALA A 44 -10.52 9.41 -7.93
C ALA A 44 -11.61 8.37 -8.25
N GLN A 45 -11.76 8.02 -9.52
CA GLN A 45 -12.68 6.94 -9.91
C GLN A 45 -12.21 5.56 -9.43
N LEU A 46 -10.90 5.34 -9.41
CA LEU A 46 -10.32 4.13 -8.83
C LEU A 46 -10.59 4.06 -7.31
N ALA A 47 -10.60 5.21 -6.64
CA ALA A 47 -11.03 5.35 -5.24
C ALA A 47 -12.54 5.23 -5.04
N GLY A 48 -13.33 5.05 -6.10
CA GLY A 48 -14.79 4.96 -6.02
C GLY A 48 -15.50 6.29 -5.85
N LEU A 49 -14.80 7.40 -6.09
CA LEU A 49 -15.31 8.77 -5.99
C LEU A 49 -15.62 9.34 -7.38
N PRO A 50 -16.48 10.37 -7.47
CA PRO A 50 -16.60 11.17 -8.69
C PRO A 50 -15.23 11.70 -9.15
N ALA A 51 -15.03 11.78 -10.47
CA ALA A 51 -13.71 12.08 -11.04
C ALA A 51 -13.13 13.43 -10.56
N TYR A 52 -13.99 14.42 -10.30
CA TYR A 52 -13.55 15.75 -9.89
C TYR A 52 -12.90 15.79 -8.50
N TYR A 53 -13.16 14.82 -7.62
CA TYR A 53 -12.43 14.68 -6.34
C TYR A 53 -10.93 14.50 -6.55
N GLY A 54 -10.52 14.01 -7.72
CA GLY A 54 -9.13 13.93 -8.12
C GLY A 54 -8.48 15.30 -8.22
N LEU A 55 -9.20 16.30 -8.72
CA LEU A 55 -8.72 17.67 -8.82
C LEU A 55 -8.60 18.33 -7.45
N TYR A 56 -9.53 18.04 -6.52
CA TYR A 56 -9.44 18.51 -5.13
C TYR A 56 -8.20 17.94 -4.44
N ALA A 57 -7.97 16.64 -4.61
CA ALA A 57 -6.80 15.96 -4.06
C ALA A 57 -5.47 16.36 -4.73
N ALA A 58 -5.51 16.87 -5.95
CA ALA A 58 -4.35 17.37 -6.68
C ALA A 58 -4.05 18.86 -6.42
N PHE A 59 -4.93 19.58 -5.70
CA PHE A 59 -4.81 21.00 -5.46
C PHE A 59 -4.05 21.31 -4.17
N LEU A 60 -4.75 21.51 -3.05
CA LEU A 60 -4.16 21.99 -1.80
C LEU A 60 -3.16 21.00 -1.17
N PRO A 61 -3.40 19.67 -1.20
CA PRO A 61 -2.44 18.71 -0.63
C PRO A 61 -1.05 18.81 -1.25
N GLY A 62 -0.95 19.05 -2.57
CA GLY A 62 0.33 19.18 -3.28
C GLY A 62 1.16 20.37 -2.78
N ILE A 63 0.52 21.50 -2.51
CA ILE A 63 1.14 22.72 -1.97
C ILE A 63 1.70 22.45 -0.57
N ILE A 64 0.87 21.90 0.31
CA ILE A 64 1.24 21.66 1.72
C ILE A 64 2.38 20.63 1.82
N ALA A 65 2.33 19.56 1.03
CA ALA A 65 3.40 18.58 0.99
C ALA A 65 4.74 19.19 0.54
N ALA A 66 4.72 20.06 -0.47
CA ALA A 66 5.94 20.72 -0.93
C ALA A 66 6.51 21.67 0.13
N LEU A 67 5.65 22.42 0.84
CA LEU A 67 6.09 23.41 1.82
C LEU A 67 6.72 22.77 3.09
N TRP A 68 6.14 21.66 3.58
CA TRP A 68 6.59 20.98 4.81
C TRP A 68 7.42 19.73 4.58
N GLY A 69 7.44 19.18 3.38
CA GLY A 69 8.26 18.03 3.00
C GLY A 69 9.74 18.36 2.90
N SER A 70 10.58 17.32 2.92
CA SER A 70 12.04 17.45 2.77
C SER A 70 12.48 17.39 1.31
N SER A 71 11.67 16.80 0.43
CA SER A 71 11.98 16.65 -1.00
C SER A 71 11.44 17.80 -1.85
N ALA A 72 12.31 18.43 -2.65
CA ALA A 72 11.89 19.47 -3.59
C ALA A 72 11.22 18.90 -4.85
N GLN A 73 11.55 17.66 -5.26
CA GLN A 73 11.07 17.06 -6.50
C GLN A 73 9.84 16.16 -6.34
N LEU A 74 9.49 15.77 -5.10
CA LEU A 74 8.37 14.88 -4.86
C LEU A 74 7.03 15.56 -5.20
N ALA A 75 6.34 15.02 -6.19
CA ALA A 75 5.01 15.47 -6.60
C ALA A 75 3.93 14.68 -5.86
N THR A 76 3.30 15.33 -4.88
CA THR A 76 2.23 14.76 -4.03
C THR A 76 0.85 14.98 -4.66
N GLY A 77 -0.03 13.99 -4.52
CA GLY A 77 -1.40 14.01 -5.02
C GLY A 77 -1.96 12.57 -5.10
N PRO A 78 -3.11 12.33 -5.75
CA PRO A 78 -3.67 10.99 -5.90
C PRO A 78 -2.68 10.01 -6.54
N VAL A 79 -2.62 8.78 -6.01
CA VAL A 79 -1.84 7.68 -6.58
C VAL A 79 -2.67 6.40 -6.65
N ALA A 80 -2.35 5.52 -7.58
CA ALA A 80 -3.18 4.36 -7.92
C ALA A 80 -3.40 3.42 -6.71
N VAL A 81 -2.34 3.11 -5.97
CA VAL A 81 -2.37 2.19 -4.83
C VAL A 81 -3.19 2.75 -3.68
N VAL A 82 -2.92 3.99 -3.25
CA VAL A 82 -3.69 4.67 -2.19
C VAL A 82 -5.16 4.83 -2.58
N SER A 83 -5.44 5.10 -3.85
CA SER A 83 -6.82 5.20 -4.36
C SER A 83 -7.53 3.86 -4.27
N LEU A 84 -6.89 2.77 -4.71
CA LEU A 84 -7.47 1.44 -4.60
C LEU A 84 -7.68 1.02 -3.14
N LEU A 85 -6.71 1.29 -2.25
CA LEU A 85 -6.85 1.02 -0.82
C LEU A 85 -7.99 1.84 -0.17
N THR A 86 -8.18 3.08 -0.63
CA THR A 86 -9.33 3.90 -0.23
C THR A 86 -10.64 3.23 -0.65
N ALA A 87 -10.75 2.77 -1.90
CA ALA A 87 -11.96 2.08 -2.35
C ALA A 87 -12.23 0.81 -1.55
N SER A 88 -11.21 -0.02 -1.29
CA SER A 88 -11.38 -1.27 -0.55
C SER A 88 -11.75 -1.05 0.91
N ALA A 89 -11.20 -0.04 1.57
CA ALA A 89 -11.51 0.27 2.96
C ALA A 89 -12.95 0.74 3.13
N LEU A 90 -13.49 1.44 2.12
CA LEU A 90 -14.81 2.06 2.20
C LEU A 90 -15.94 1.20 1.65
N ALA A 91 -15.65 0.29 0.71
CA ALA A 91 -16.66 -0.56 0.07
C ALA A 91 -17.54 -1.39 1.04
N PRO A 92 -17.01 -1.91 2.16
CA PRO A 92 -17.84 -2.60 3.16
C PRO A 92 -18.78 -1.67 3.94
N LEU A 93 -18.41 -0.38 4.05
CA LEU A 93 -19.09 0.59 4.93
C LEU A 93 -20.15 1.42 4.19
N ALA A 94 -19.94 1.70 2.91
CA ALA A 94 -20.85 2.53 2.12
C ALA A 94 -20.91 2.10 0.65
N ALA A 95 -22.05 2.36 0.01
CA ALA A 95 -22.19 2.13 -1.42
C ALA A 95 -21.31 3.11 -2.21
N THR A 96 -20.41 2.61 -3.05
CA THR A 96 -19.50 3.44 -3.86
C THR A 96 -20.25 4.52 -4.63
N GLY A 97 -19.76 5.77 -4.52
CA GLY A 97 -20.36 6.95 -5.14
C GLY A 97 -21.53 7.57 -4.37
N SER A 98 -21.93 7.02 -3.21
CA SER A 98 -22.90 7.69 -2.32
C SER A 98 -22.26 8.85 -1.57
N GLU A 99 -23.07 9.77 -1.05
CA GLU A 99 -22.61 10.87 -0.19
C GLU A 99 -21.88 10.34 1.05
N GLN A 100 -22.40 9.29 1.68
CA GLN A 100 -21.73 8.63 2.81
C GLN A 100 -20.35 8.08 2.43
N PHE A 101 -20.20 7.49 1.24
CA PHE A 101 -18.92 6.96 0.77
C PHE A 101 -17.89 8.08 0.60
N VAL A 102 -18.32 9.23 0.05
CA VAL A 102 -17.51 10.44 -0.07
C VAL A 102 -17.10 10.96 1.32
N ALA A 103 -18.04 11.07 2.26
CA ALA A 103 -17.77 11.53 3.62
C ALA A 103 -16.73 10.65 4.33
N LEU A 104 -16.86 9.33 4.22
CA LEU A 104 -15.89 8.39 4.78
C LEU A 104 -14.51 8.49 4.10
N ALA A 105 -14.43 8.79 2.80
CA ALA A 105 -13.15 9.01 2.12
C ALA A 105 -12.41 10.25 2.63
N ILE A 106 -13.15 11.33 2.92
CA ILE A 106 -12.59 12.55 3.49
C ILE A 106 -12.16 12.31 4.95
N LEU A 107 -12.98 11.58 5.73
CA LEU A 107 -12.62 11.17 7.09
C LEU A 107 -11.35 10.28 7.09
N LEU A 108 -11.25 9.36 6.13
CA LEU A 108 -10.06 8.52 5.97
C LEU A 108 -8.82 9.36 5.66
N ALA A 109 -8.93 10.40 4.82
CA ALA A 109 -7.84 11.34 4.57
C ALA A 109 -7.40 12.07 5.86
N LEU A 110 -8.36 12.50 6.69
CA LEU A 110 -8.06 13.09 8.00
C LEU A 110 -7.30 12.10 8.90
N LEU A 111 -7.76 10.85 9.01
CA LEU A 111 -7.12 9.83 9.85
C LEU A 111 -5.72 9.49 9.36
N VAL A 112 -5.54 9.30 8.04
CA VAL A 112 -4.22 9.07 7.43
C VAL A 112 -3.29 10.25 7.72
N GLY A 113 -3.78 11.49 7.58
CA GLY A 113 -3.02 12.69 7.88
C GLY A 113 -2.59 12.79 9.35
N LEU A 114 -3.51 12.52 10.28
CA LEU A 114 -3.23 12.49 11.72
C LEU A 114 -2.22 11.41 12.11
N LEU A 115 -2.36 10.20 11.56
CA LEU A 115 -1.43 9.09 11.81
C LEU A 115 -0.03 9.41 11.28
N GLN A 116 0.09 9.90 10.05
CA GLN A 116 1.38 10.31 9.49
C GLN A 116 2.00 11.45 10.29
N LEU A 117 1.22 12.47 10.66
CA LEU A 117 1.68 13.58 11.47
C LEU A 117 2.17 13.10 12.85
N ALA A 118 1.45 12.21 13.52
CA ALA A 118 1.87 11.60 14.78
C ALA A 118 3.18 10.82 14.61
N LEU A 119 3.27 9.94 13.61
CA LEU A 119 4.49 9.17 13.34
C LEU A 119 5.69 10.09 13.04
N GLY A 120 5.47 11.20 12.32
CA GLY A 120 6.50 12.20 12.04
C GLY A 120 6.97 12.94 13.28
N LEU A 121 6.03 13.41 14.12
CA LEU A 121 6.31 14.13 15.36
C LEU A 121 7.06 13.26 16.38
N PHE A 122 6.63 12.01 16.56
CA PHE A 122 7.28 11.05 17.47
C PHE A 122 8.56 10.43 16.89
N LYS A 123 9.00 10.86 15.69
CA LYS A 123 10.17 10.33 14.97
C LYS A 123 10.11 8.81 14.74
N LEU A 124 8.89 8.30 14.60
CA LEU A 124 8.58 6.90 14.34
C LEU A 124 8.66 6.56 12.84
N GLY A 125 9.29 7.40 12.01
CA GLY A 125 9.56 7.07 10.61
C GLY A 125 10.43 5.83 10.41
N VAL A 126 11.10 5.33 11.48
CA VAL A 126 11.77 4.03 11.48
C VAL A 126 10.76 2.88 11.43
N LEU A 127 9.55 3.04 11.99
CA LEU A 127 8.52 1.99 11.99
C LEU A 127 8.09 1.60 10.57
N VAL A 128 8.26 2.53 9.63
CA VAL A 128 7.97 2.31 8.21
C VAL A 128 8.91 1.24 7.64
N ASN A 129 10.11 1.07 8.19
CA ASN A 129 11.03 0.01 7.79
C ASN A 129 10.58 -1.39 8.25
N PHE A 130 9.54 -1.53 9.08
CA PHE A 130 8.98 -2.85 9.42
C PHE A 130 8.27 -3.51 8.25
N LEU A 131 7.76 -2.71 7.30
CA LEU A 131 7.32 -3.24 6.02
C LEU A 131 8.57 -3.52 5.18
N SER A 132 8.88 -4.79 4.99
CA SER A 132 10.05 -5.18 4.22
C SER A 132 9.87 -4.79 2.74
N HIS A 133 10.95 -4.40 2.07
CA HIS A 133 10.92 -4.10 0.64
C HIS A 133 10.31 -5.24 -0.21
N PRO A 134 10.63 -6.54 0.03
CA PRO A 134 9.98 -7.64 -0.67
C PRO A 134 8.45 -7.68 -0.53
N VAL A 135 7.91 -7.37 0.66
CA VAL A 135 6.45 -7.30 0.90
C VAL A 135 5.80 -6.24 0.02
N ILE A 136 6.37 -5.03 -0.04
CA ILE A 136 5.85 -3.95 -0.90
C ILE A 136 5.91 -4.36 -2.37
N VAL A 137 7.00 -5.01 -2.81
CA VAL A 137 7.13 -5.46 -4.20
C VAL A 137 6.05 -6.50 -4.52
N GLY A 138 5.80 -7.46 -3.63
CA GLY A 138 4.73 -8.44 -3.78
C GLY A 138 3.35 -7.77 -3.87
N PHE A 139 3.07 -6.86 -2.94
CA PHE A 139 1.82 -6.10 -2.89
C PHE A 139 1.60 -5.21 -4.12
N THR A 140 2.59 -4.40 -4.51
CA THR A 140 2.46 -3.47 -5.65
C THR A 140 2.26 -4.20 -6.97
N ASN A 141 2.88 -5.36 -7.18
CA ASN A 141 2.62 -6.22 -8.35
C ASN A 141 1.18 -6.75 -8.36
N ALA A 142 0.67 -7.25 -7.23
CA ALA A 142 -0.69 -7.75 -7.13
C ALA A 142 -1.72 -6.63 -7.30
N ALA A 143 -1.53 -5.50 -6.60
CA ALA A 143 -2.34 -4.31 -6.73
C ALA A 143 -2.35 -3.80 -8.17
N ALA A 144 -1.20 -3.78 -8.86
CA ALA A 144 -1.15 -3.35 -10.26
C ALA A 144 -2.02 -4.23 -11.18
N ILE A 145 -2.00 -5.56 -11.00
CA ILE A 145 -2.87 -6.47 -11.75
C ILE A 145 -4.34 -6.20 -11.43
N ILE A 146 -4.70 -6.07 -10.15
CA ILE A 146 -6.08 -5.79 -9.70
C ILE A 146 -6.59 -4.47 -10.29
N ILE A 147 -5.77 -3.42 -10.24
CA ILE A 147 -6.13 -2.11 -10.81
C ILE A 147 -6.31 -2.22 -12.33
N GLY A 148 -5.42 -2.91 -13.03
CA GLY A 148 -5.53 -3.09 -14.49
C GLY A 148 -6.80 -3.85 -14.88
N LEU A 149 -7.06 -4.97 -14.21
CA LEU A 149 -8.25 -5.80 -14.44
C LEU A 149 -9.54 -5.07 -14.10
N SER A 150 -9.56 -4.23 -13.05
CA SER A 150 -10.74 -3.46 -12.66
C SER A 150 -11.12 -2.36 -13.65
N GLN A 151 -10.29 -2.07 -14.67
CA GLN A 151 -10.62 -1.12 -15.72
C GLN A 151 -11.28 -1.75 -16.96
N LEU A 152 -11.30 -3.09 -17.06
CA LEU A 152 -11.83 -3.79 -18.24
C LEU A 152 -13.31 -3.50 -18.48
N ASN A 153 -14.10 -3.38 -17.41
CA ASN A 153 -15.53 -3.09 -17.52
C ASN A 153 -15.80 -1.72 -18.19
N LYS A 154 -15.00 -0.69 -17.87
CA LYS A 154 -15.11 0.65 -18.48
C LYS A 154 -14.64 0.66 -19.93
N LEU A 155 -13.66 -0.16 -20.30
CA LEU A 155 -13.25 -0.32 -21.70
C LEU A 155 -14.32 -0.99 -22.54
N PHE A 156 -14.90 -2.09 -22.03
CA PHE A 156 -15.95 -2.81 -22.74
C PHE A 156 -17.31 -2.10 -22.67
N GLY A 157 -17.48 -1.14 -21.76
CA GLY A 157 -18.77 -0.47 -21.53
C GLY A 157 -19.81 -1.41 -20.94
N VAL A 158 -19.38 -2.33 -20.08
CA VAL A 158 -20.23 -3.33 -19.41
C VAL A 158 -20.21 -3.13 -17.90
N SER A 159 -21.22 -3.66 -17.20
CA SER A 159 -21.26 -3.54 -15.75
C SER A 159 -20.36 -4.56 -15.08
N MET A 160 -19.60 -4.11 -14.08
CA MET A 160 -18.91 -4.99 -13.15
C MET A 160 -19.82 -5.31 -11.95
N GLY A 161 -19.74 -6.55 -11.45
CA GLY A 161 -20.33 -6.91 -10.16
C GLY A 161 -19.60 -6.26 -8.99
N ARG A 162 -20.16 -6.40 -7.78
CA ARG A 162 -19.52 -6.02 -6.51
C ARG A 162 -19.68 -7.16 -5.50
N SER A 163 -19.08 -8.29 -5.82
CA SER A 163 -19.05 -9.48 -4.97
C SER A 163 -17.96 -9.38 -3.89
N GLU A 164 -17.96 -10.32 -2.94
CA GLU A 164 -16.87 -10.42 -1.95
C GLU A 164 -15.55 -10.90 -2.55
N HIS A 165 -15.58 -11.44 -3.77
CA HIS A 165 -14.42 -12.00 -4.45
C HIS A 165 -14.18 -11.30 -5.78
N PHE A 166 -13.14 -10.45 -5.83
CA PHE A 166 -12.80 -9.69 -7.03
C PHE A 166 -12.68 -10.54 -8.30
N ILE A 167 -12.17 -11.78 -8.18
CA ILE A 167 -12.02 -12.72 -9.30
C ILE A 167 -13.37 -13.08 -9.93
N GLN A 168 -14.44 -13.22 -9.12
CA GLN A 168 -15.78 -13.50 -9.63
C GLN A 168 -16.34 -12.32 -10.42
N ASP A 169 -16.06 -11.09 -9.98
CA ASP A 169 -16.48 -9.88 -10.70
C ASP A 169 -15.76 -9.74 -12.04
N ILE A 170 -14.47 -10.03 -12.11
CA ILE A 170 -13.71 -10.06 -13.36
C ILE A 170 -14.21 -11.16 -14.29
N TRP A 171 -14.48 -12.35 -13.77
CA TRP A 171 -15.08 -13.43 -14.55
C TRP A 171 -16.45 -13.02 -15.13
N GLY A 172 -17.27 -12.33 -14.33
CA GLY A 172 -18.54 -11.77 -14.79
C GLY A 172 -18.40 -10.73 -15.91
N VAL A 173 -17.33 -9.93 -15.92
CA VAL A 173 -17.02 -9.01 -17.02
C VAL A 173 -16.59 -9.78 -18.28
N LEU A 174 -15.77 -10.82 -18.14
CA LEU A 174 -15.32 -11.65 -19.26
C LEU A 174 -16.47 -12.38 -19.95
N LEU A 175 -17.48 -12.83 -19.20
CA LEU A 175 -18.69 -13.42 -19.76
C LEU A 175 -19.55 -12.42 -20.55
N GLN A 176 -19.45 -11.12 -20.25
CA GLN A 176 -20.17 -10.04 -20.94
C GLN A 176 -19.43 -9.49 -22.16
N VAL A 177 -18.29 -10.07 -22.58
CA VAL A 177 -17.50 -9.56 -23.71
C VAL A 177 -18.31 -9.51 -25.01
N GLY A 178 -19.28 -10.39 -25.20
CA GLY A 178 -20.21 -10.33 -26.34
C GLY A 178 -21.14 -9.11 -26.35
N GLU A 179 -21.37 -8.48 -25.20
CA GLU A 179 -22.26 -7.32 -25.04
C GLU A 179 -21.53 -5.96 -25.12
N THR A 180 -20.24 -6.01 -25.46
CA THR A 180 -19.33 -4.85 -25.53
C THR A 180 -19.90 -3.69 -26.34
N HIS A 181 -19.86 -2.49 -25.77
CA HIS A 181 -20.18 -1.27 -26.49
C HIS A 181 -18.99 -0.86 -27.38
N LEU A 182 -19.03 -1.27 -28.65
CA LEU A 182 -17.94 -1.07 -29.62
C LEU A 182 -17.42 0.38 -29.71
N PRO A 183 -18.27 1.44 -29.71
CA PRO A 183 -17.77 2.81 -29.69
C PRO A 183 -16.93 3.13 -28.44
N THR A 184 -17.32 2.62 -27.27
CA THR A 184 -16.56 2.81 -26.03
C THR A 184 -15.20 2.10 -26.10
N LEU A 185 -15.20 0.87 -26.62
CA LEU A 185 -13.96 0.11 -26.83
C LEU A 185 -13.03 0.84 -27.82
N ALA A 186 -13.58 1.34 -28.93
CA ALA A 186 -12.82 2.12 -29.91
C ALA A 186 -12.21 3.38 -29.29
N MET A 187 -12.96 4.13 -28.48
CA MET A 187 -12.45 5.32 -27.78
C MET A 187 -11.28 4.97 -26.83
N GLY A 188 -11.40 3.89 -26.06
CA GLY A 188 -10.32 3.40 -25.21
C GLY A 188 -9.09 2.95 -26.00
N ALA A 189 -9.29 2.19 -27.08
CA ALA A 189 -8.21 1.70 -27.94
C ALA A 189 -7.47 2.84 -28.65
N VAL A 190 -8.19 3.84 -29.15
CA VAL A 190 -7.61 5.05 -29.74
C VAL A 190 -6.80 5.83 -28.71
N ALA A 191 -7.32 5.98 -27.48
CA ALA A 191 -6.58 6.64 -26.40
C ALA A 191 -5.25 5.92 -26.11
N PHE A 192 -5.26 4.58 -26.03
CA PHE A 192 -4.03 3.79 -25.89
C PHE A 192 -3.07 4.00 -27.05
N ALA A 193 -3.57 3.91 -28.29
CA ALA A 193 -2.76 4.08 -29.48
C ALA A 193 -2.05 5.44 -29.48
N ILE A 194 -2.78 6.52 -29.15
CA ILE A 194 -2.21 7.87 -29.03
C ILE A 194 -1.14 7.91 -27.93
N MET A 195 -1.45 7.41 -26.73
CA MET A 195 -0.51 7.46 -25.61
C MET A 195 0.78 6.67 -25.88
N ILE A 196 0.68 5.49 -26.50
CA ILE A 196 1.81 4.63 -26.86
C ILE A 196 2.61 5.23 -28.00
N ALA A 197 1.95 5.69 -29.07
CA ALA A 197 2.61 6.31 -30.22
C ALA A 197 3.38 7.57 -29.78
N LEU A 198 2.76 8.47 -29.01
CA LEU A 198 3.44 9.66 -28.52
C LEU A 198 4.57 9.33 -27.55
N LYS A 199 4.41 8.31 -26.69
CA LYS A 199 5.51 7.84 -25.81
C LYS A 199 6.71 7.35 -26.61
N LYS A 200 6.48 6.73 -27.77
CA LYS A 200 7.53 6.18 -28.64
C LYS A 200 8.17 7.25 -29.54
N PHE A 201 7.37 8.08 -30.20
CA PHE A 201 7.84 9.01 -31.23
C PHE A 201 8.11 10.44 -30.72
N ALA A 202 7.43 10.88 -29.66
CA ALA A 202 7.55 12.23 -29.11
C ALA A 202 7.54 12.21 -27.56
N PRO A 203 8.52 11.56 -26.90
CA PRO A 203 8.50 11.30 -25.45
C PRO A 203 8.51 12.56 -24.57
N LYS A 204 8.84 13.73 -25.13
CA LYS A 204 8.78 15.02 -24.44
C LYS A 204 7.37 15.61 -24.36
N MET A 205 6.45 15.16 -25.21
CA MET A 205 5.08 15.67 -25.24
C MET A 205 4.22 15.02 -24.15
N PRO A 206 3.24 15.75 -23.57
CA PRO A 206 2.34 15.22 -22.54
C PRO A 206 1.31 14.26 -23.16
N ASN A 207 1.75 13.04 -23.45
CA ASN A 207 0.99 12.02 -24.19
C ASN A 207 -0.40 11.71 -23.59
N VAL A 208 -0.51 11.67 -22.25
CA VAL A 208 -1.78 11.46 -21.55
C VAL A 208 -2.76 12.61 -21.81
N LEU A 209 -2.30 13.86 -21.68
CA LEU A 209 -3.16 15.02 -21.90
C LEU A 209 -3.62 15.10 -23.36
N ILE A 210 -2.72 14.85 -24.31
CA ILE A 210 -3.05 14.91 -25.73
C ILE A 210 -4.13 13.86 -26.07
N ALA A 211 -4.00 12.64 -25.54
CA ALA A 211 -5.02 11.61 -25.70
C ALA A 211 -6.37 12.06 -25.11
N VAL A 212 -6.37 12.65 -23.91
CA VAL A 212 -7.57 13.18 -23.25
C VAL A 212 -8.21 14.30 -24.07
N VAL A 213 -7.44 15.30 -24.50
CA VAL A 213 -7.97 16.43 -25.29
C VAL A 213 -8.57 15.95 -26.62
N LEU A 214 -7.84 15.12 -27.38
CA LEU A 214 -8.32 14.64 -28.67
C LEU A 214 -9.57 13.78 -28.54
N THR A 215 -9.60 12.87 -27.56
CA THR A 215 -10.77 12.00 -27.35
C THR A 215 -11.96 12.77 -26.78
N THR A 216 -11.75 13.79 -25.96
CA THR A 216 -12.82 14.72 -25.52
C THR A 216 -13.41 15.49 -26.71
N LEU A 217 -12.57 15.99 -27.64
CA LEU A 217 -13.05 16.68 -28.84
C LEU A 217 -13.87 15.75 -29.76
N VAL A 218 -13.41 14.50 -29.93
CA VAL A 218 -14.17 13.48 -30.67
C VAL A 218 -15.48 13.16 -29.96
N SER A 219 -15.45 13.00 -28.64
CA SER A 219 -16.65 12.74 -27.82
C SER A 219 -17.69 13.85 -27.94
N TRP A 220 -17.23 15.11 -27.87
CA TRP A 220 -18.07 16.29 -28.02
C TRP A 220 -18.67 16.40 -29.43
N SER A 221 -17.83 16.32 -30.46
CA SER A 221 -18.27 16.49 -31.87
C SER A 221 -19.20 15.39 -32.38
N THR A 222 -19.08 14.17 -31.84
CA THR A 222 -19.92 13.02 -32.25
C THR A 222 -21.20 12.87 -31.42
N GLY A 223 -21.36 13.66 -30.35
CA GLY A 223 -22.42 13.44 -29.37
C GLY A 223 -22.32 12.03 -28.77
N PHE A 224 -21.13 11.68 -28.28
CA PHE A 224 -20.80 10.34 -27.80
C PHE A 224 -21.62 9.92 -26.58
N GLU A 225 -21.89 10.86 -25.67
CA GLU A 225 -22.87 10.67 -24.60
C GLU A 225 -24.28 10.85 -25.17
N ARG A 226 -25.10 9.81 -25.05
CA ARG A 226 -26.54 9.87 -25.33
C ARG A 226 -27.27 9.26 -24.16
N ASN A 227 -27.69 10.11 -23.24
CA ASN A 227 -28.44 9.72 -22.05
C ASN A 227 -29.88 10.27 -22.15
N SER A 228 -30.85 9.46 -21.73
CA SER A 228 -32.26 9.83 -21.64
C SER A 228 -32.79 9.40 -20.27
N SER A 229 -33.89 9.97 -19.84
CA SER A 229 -34.60 9.56 -18.62
C SER A 229 -35.99 9.07 -18.96
N GLY A 230 -36.47 8.13 -18.15
CA GLY A 230 -37.83 7.60 -18.24
C GLY A 230 -38.33 7.22 -16.85
N LYS A 231 -39.58 6.79 -16.77
CA LYS A 231 -40.11 6.16 -15.56
C LYS A 231 -40.43 4.69 -15.83
N ILE A 232 -40.54 3.87 -14.79
CA ILE A 232 -40.92 2.45 -14.97
C ILE A 232 -42.26 2.33 -15.71
N GLU A 233 -43.18 3.28 -15.50
CA GLU A 233 -44.48 3.27 -16.18
C GLU A 233 -44.38 3.43 -17.70
N ALA A 234 -43.26 3.97 -18.20
CA ALA A 234 -43.00 4.12 -19.63
C ALA A 234 -42.63 2.79 -20.31
N ILE A 235 -42.27 1.74 -19.55
CA ILE A 235 -41.98 0.41 -20.10
C ILE A 235 -43.29 -0.24 -20.56
N MET A 236 -43.38 -0.53 -21.85
CA MET A 236 -44.59 -1.09 -22.46
C MET A 236 -44.67 -2.61 -22.37
N ASP A 237 -43.52 -3.28 -22.27
CA ASP A 237 -43.44 -4.72 -22.11
C ASP A 237 -43.80 -5.14 -20.67
N VAL A 238 -44.76 -6.05 -20.53
CA VAL A 238 -45.34 -6.44 -19.22
C VAL A 238 -44.34 -7.21 -18.36
N GLU A 239 -43.55 -8.10 -18.96
CA GLU A 239 -42.57 -8.92 -18.22
C GLU A 239 -41.41 -8.05 -17.73
N VAL A 240 -40.91 -7.18 -18.60
CA VAL A 240 -39.81 -6.28 -18.25
C VAL A 240 -40.23 -5.25 -17.22
N LYS A 241 -41.46 -4.73 -17.32
CA LYS A 241 -42.04 -3.82 -16.32
C LYS A 241 -42.18 -4.51 -14.97
N ALA A 242 -42.71 -5.74 -14.93
CA ALA A 242 -42.83 -6.51 -13.69
C ALA A 242 -41.46 -6.74 -13.03
N LEU A 243 -40.42 -7.04 -13.82
CA LEU A 243 -39.04 -7.19 -13.34
C LEU A 243 -38.47 -5.86 -12.80
N ALA A 244 -38.78 -4.72 -13.44
CA ALA A 244 -38.38 -3.40 -12.97
C ALA A 244 -39.07 -3.03 -11.64
N ASP A 245 -40.36 -3.33 -11.52
CA ASP A 245 -41.12 -3.15 -10.27
C ASP A 245 -40.61 -4.06 -9.15
N GLU A 246 -40.21 -5.30 -9.47
CA GLU A 246 -39.57 -6.22 -8.52
C GLU A 246 -38.22 -5.69 -8.03
N TYR A 247 -37.38 -5.18 -8.95
CA TYR A 247 -36.13 -4.51 -8.58
C TYR A 247 -36.36 -3.32 -7.65
N GLN A 248 -37.35 -2.45 -7.95
CA GLN A 248 -37.66 -1.29 -7.10
C GLN A 248 -38.13 -1.72 -5.70
N ARG A 249 -38.99 -2.75 -5.61
CA ARG A 249 -39.44 -3.31 -4.32
C ARG A 249 -38.28 -3.90 -3.53
N ALA A 250 -37.37 -4.62 -4.20
CA ALA A 250 -36.18 -5.18 -3.57
C ALA A 250 -35.23 -4.08 -3.08
N GLU A 251 -35.04 -2.98 -3.83
CA GLU A 251 -34.26 -1.83 -3.40
C GLU A 251 -34.86 -1.16 -2.15
N ALA A 252 -36.19 -0.96 -2.12
CA ALA A 252 -36.89 -0.44 -0.96
C ALA A 252 -36.73 -1.37 0.27
N ARG A 253 -36.82 -2.69 0.08
CA ARG A 253 -36.57 -3.68 1.14
C ARG A 253 -35.15 -3.60 1.68
N ILE A 254 -34.14 -3.49 0.81
CA ILE A 254 -32.73 -3.34 1.19
C ILE A 254 -32.53 -2.09 2.05
N ASN A 255 -33.12 -0.96 1.65
CA ASN A 255 -33.02 0.28 2.43
C ASN A 255 -33.71 0.16 3.80
N GLY A 256 -34.89 -0.48 3.85
CA GLY A 256 -35.58 -0.77 5.10
C GLY A 256 -34.77 -1.68 6.04
N LEU A 257 -34.15 -2.73 5.50
CA LEU A 257 -33.29 -3.65 6.25
C LEU A 257 -32.04 -2.96 6.80
N LYS A 258 -31.39 -2.08 6.01
CA LYS A 258 -30.27 -1.26 6.49
C LYS A 258 -30.67 -0.36 7.66
N ASN A 259 -31.78 0.35 7.53
CA ASN A 259 -32.25 1.22 8.61
C ASN A 259 -32.54 0.44 9.90
N LYS A 260 -33.12 -0.77 9.79
CA LYS A 260 -33.30 -1.68 10.94
C LYS A 260 -31.97 -2.12 11.53
N LEU A 261 -31.01 -2.49 10.69
CA LEU A 261 -29.66 -2.89 11.10
C LEU A 261 -28.95 -1.77 11.88
N ASP A 262 -29.01 -0.54 11.36
CA ASP A 262 -28.40 0.64 11.99
C ASP A 262 -29.03 0.90 13.37
N THR A 263 -30.36 0.79 13.45
CA THR A 263 -31.12 0.95 14.70
C THR A 263 -30.75 -0.14 15.71
N GLY A 264 -30.78 -1.41 15.31
CA GLY A 264 -30.43 -2.55 16.17
C GLY A 264 -28.99 -2.49 16.67
N THR A 265 -28.05 -2.09 15.79
CA THR A 265 -26.63 -1.92 16.15
C THR A 265 -26.44 -0.80 17.18
N ALA A 266 -27.19 0.31 17.04
CA ALA A 266 -27.18 1.39 18.01
C ALA A 266 -27.76 0.97 19.37
N GLU A 267 -28.84 0.17 19.40
CA GLU A 267 -29.40 -0.39 20.62
C GLU A 267 -28.45 -1.38 21.30
N LEU A 268 -27.78 -2.25 20.53
CA LEU A 268 -26.79 -3.18 21.06
C LEU A 268 -25.64 -2.44 21.77
N LYS A 269 -25.14 -1.34 21.18
CA LYS A 269 -24.08 -0.53 21.79
C LYS A 269 -24.50 0.14 23.10
N LYS A 270 -25.77 0.54 23.23
CA LYS A 270 -26.31 1.08 24.48
C LYS A 270 -26.36 0.00 25.57
N ASN A 271 -26.86 -1.19 25.23
CA ASN A 271 -27.01 -2.28 26.19
C ASN A 271 -25.66 -2.92 26.59
N GLN A 272 -24.66 -2.99 25.70
CA GLN A 272 -23.33 -3.55 26.04
C GLN A 272 -22.59 -2.81 27.16
N LYS A 273 -22.99 -1.58 27.51
CA LYS A 273 -22.41 -0.83 28.63
C LYS A 273 -23.00 -1.18 29.99
N ASP A 274 -24.16 -1.85 30.03
CA ASP A 274 -24.83 -2.27 31.27
C ASP A 274 -24.49 -3.73 31.60
N ALA A 275 -23.75 -3.94 32.70
CA ALA A 275 -23.28 -5.25 33.16
C ALA A 275 -24.40 -6.27 33.46
N THR A 276 -25.65 -5.82 33.59
CA THR A 276 -26.84 -6.64 33.91
C THR A 276 -27.64 -7.09 32.68
N SER A 277 -27.27 -6.68 31.45
CA SER A 277 -28.11 -6.85 30.25
C SER A 277 -27.62 -7.91 29.25
N GLY A 278 -26.83 -8.90 29.71
CA GLY A 278 -26.21 -9.91 28.85
C GLY A 278 -27.17 -10.70 27.94
N GLN A 279 -28.36 -11.08 28.43
CA GLN A 279 -29.36 -11.80 27.64
C GLN A 279 -29.96 -10.93 26.52
N ARG A 280 -30.25 -9.65 26.81
CA ARG A 280 -30.81 -8.72 25.82
C ARG A 280 -29.78 -8.34 24.76
N ALA A 281 -28.52 -8.18 25.16
CA ALA A 281 -27.42 -7.99 24.23
C ALA A 281 -27.20 -9.22 23.33
N ALA A 282 -27.34 -10.45 23.85
CA ALA A 282 -27.26 -11.67 23.06
C ALA A 282 -28.43 -11.80 22.05
N ALA A 283 -29.66 -11.49 22.48
CA ALA A 283 -30.83 -11.49 21.60
C ALA A 283 -30.70 -10.46 20.47
N LEU A 284 -30.26 -9.23 20.79
CA LEU A 284 -30.00 -8.20 19.79
C LEU A 284 -28.89 -8.60 18.81
N LYS A 285 -27.82 -9.26 19.27
CA LYS A 285 -26.79 -9.80 18.36
C LYS A 285 -27.37 -10.81 17.37
N TYR A 286 -28.19 -11.75 17.86
CA TYR A 286 -28.86 -12.73 17.01
C TYR A 286 -29.77 -12.06 15.97
N GLU A 287 -30.57 -11.06 16.38
CA GLU A 287 -31.44 -10.32 15.46
C GLU A 287 -30.65 -9.54 14.42
N ILE A 288 -29.55 -8.91 14.81
CA ILE A 288 -28.63 -8.22 13.90
C ILE A 288 -28.04 -9.20 12.89
N GLU A 289 -27.58 -10.37 13.32
CA GLU A 289 -27.00 -11.39 12.44
C GLU A 289 -28.03 -11.94 11.45
N LEU A 290 -29.28 -12.14 11.89
CA LEU A 290 -30.39 -12.51 11.01
C LEU A 290 -30.70 -11.40 9.98
N LEU A 291 -30.77 -10.14 10.42
CA LEU A 291 -30.97 -8.99 9.55
C LEU A 291 -29.83 -8.83 8.53
N GLN A 292 -28.59 -9.16 8.90
CA GLN A 292 -27.45 -9.17 7.98
C GLN A 292 -27.63 -10.23 6.90
N LEU A 293 -28.00 -11.46 7.27
CA LEU A 293 -28.26 -12.55 6.32
C LEU A 293 -29.41 -12.21 5.36
N GLU A 294 -30.51 -11.64 5.87
CA GLU A 294 -31.63 -11.18 5.03
C GLU A 294 -31.20 -10.06 4.07
N LEU A 295 -30.40 -9.11 4.56
CA LEU A 295 -29.88 -8.02 3.75
C LEU A 295 -28.97 -8.54 2.63
N GLU A 296 -28.12 -9.54 2.91
CA GLU A 296 -27.29 -10.18 1.89
C GLU A 296 -28.11 -10.92 0.83
N ASN A 297 -29.10 -11.70 1.26
CA ASN A 297 -30.00 -12.40 0.34
C ASN A 297 -30.77 -11.42 -0.55
N ALA A 298 -31.34 -10.37 0.03
CA ALA A 298 -32.04 -9.33 -0.72
C ALA A 298 -31.11 -8.59 -1.70
N LYS A 299 -29.87 -8.27 -1.29
CA LYS A 299 -28.85 -7.69 -2.18
C LYS A 299 -28.51 -8.62 -3.34
N LYS A 300 -28.40 -9.93 -3.09
CA LYS A 300 -28.07 -10.93 -4.12
C LYS A 300 -29.18 -11.06 -5.15
N GLU A 301 -30.43 -11.15 -4.69
CA GLU A 301 -31.62 -11.18 -5.54
C GLU A 301 -31.71 -9.92 -6.40
N ASN A 302 -31.57 -8.74 -5.78
CA ASN A 302 -31.65 -7.47 -6.51
C ASN A 302 -30.53 -7.30 -7.55
N ARG A 303 -29.33 -7.86 -7.31
CA ARG A 303 -28.26 -7.91 -8.32
C ARG A 303 -28.62 -8.77 -9.52
N ASN A 304 -29.30 -9.89 -9.31
CA ASN A 304 -29.76 -10.75 -10.39
C ASN A 304 -30.83 -10.04 -11.23
N ASN A 305 -31.79 -9.37 -10.57
CA ASN A 305 -32.82 -8.58 -11.25
C ASN A 305 -32.20 -7.42 -12.04
N SER A 306 -31.21 -6.72 -11.47
CA SER A 306 -30.44 -5.69 -12.17
C SER A 306 -29.72 -6.23 -13.41
N ARG A 307 -29.08 -7.41 -13.30
CA ARG A 307 -28.43 -8.07 -14.44
C ARG A 307 -29.42 -8.48 -15.52
N ALA A 308 -30.59 -8.98 -15.15
CA ALA A 308 -31.65 -9.35 -16.09
C ALA A 308 -32.19 -8.10 -16.82
N LEU A 309 -32.50 -7.02 -16.10
CA LEU A 309 -32.97 -5.76 -16.68
C LEU A 309 -32.00 -5.17 -17.73
N ARG A 310 -30.69 -5.32 -17.50
CA ARG A 310 -29.64 -4.77 -18.38
C ARG A 310 -29.48 -5.52 -19.69
N LYS A 311 -30.01 -6.74 -19.81
CA LYS A 311 -29.98 -7.52 -21.07
C LYS A 311 -30.95 -6.97 -22.10
N PHE A 312 -32.01 -6.29 -21.66
CA PHE A 312 -33.02 -5.76 -22.55
C PHE A 312 -32.51 -4.48 -23.23
N ILE A 313 -32.73 -4.42 -24.54
CA ILE A 313 -32.46 -3.26 -25.38
C ILE A 313 -33.80 -2.68 -25.78
N PHE A 314 -33.93 -1.36 -25.62
CA PHE A 314 -35.16 -0.63 -25.86
C PHE A 314 -35.02 0.32 -27.04
N GLU A 315 -36.15 0.63 -27.63
CA GLU A 315 -36.38 1.75 -28.54
C GLU A 315 -37.32 2.74 -27.84
N GLN A 316 -37.01 4.04 -27.94
CA GLN A 316 -37.84 5.07 -27.33
C GLN A 316 -38.74 5.68 -28.41
N VAL A 317 -40.05 5.66 -28.16
CA VAL A 317 -41.00 6.48 -28.93
C VAL A 317 -41.12 7.81 -28.18
N PRO A 318 -40.69 8.94 -28.79
CA PRO A 318 -40.73 10.23 -28.13
C PRO A 318 -42.16 10.64 -27.78
N ALA A 319 -42.29 11.43 -26.71
CA ALA A 319 -43.56 11.99 -26.29
C ALA A 319 -44.23 12.77 -27.45
N SER A 320 -45.53 12.54 -27.67
CA SER A 320 -46.33 13.23 -28.69
C SER A 320 -47.51 13.90 -28.02
N GLY A 321 -47.50 15.25 -27.98
CA GLY A 321 -48.56 16.02 -27.33
C GLY A 321 -48.64 15.77 -25.83
N ALA A 322 -49.76 15.22 -25.36
CA ALA A 322 -50.02 14.91 -23.95
C ALA A 322 -49.57 13.49 -23.52
N GLU A 323 -49.11 12.64 -24.45
CA GLU A 323 -48.65 11.30 -24.12
C GLU A 323 -47.16 11.29 -23.73
N PRO A 324 -46.79 10.65 -22.59
CA PRO A 324 -45.40 10.52 -22.20
C PRO A 324 -44.62 9.59 -23.15
N ALA A 325 -43.29 9.74 -23.17
CA ALA A 325 -42.43 8.88 -23.97
C ALA A 325 -42.60 7.40 -23.56
N LYS A 326 -42.66 6.50 -24.53
CA LYS A 326 -42.86 5.05 -24.34
C LYS A 326 -41.58 4.29 -24.67
N LEU A 327 -41.31 3.21 -23.95
CA LEU A 327 -40.16 2.33 -24.13
C LEU A 327 -40.64 0.95 -24.56
N TYR A 328 -40.29 0.57 -25.79
CA TYR A 328 -40.57 -0.76 -26.34
C TYR A 328 -39.27 -1.56 -26.42
N LEU A 329 -39.36 -2.89 -26.35
CA LEU A 329 -38.22 -3.74 -26.67
C LEU A 329 -37.82 -3.53 -28.14
N LEU A 330 -36.53 -3.67 -28.43
CA LEU A 330 -35.98 -3.56 -29.78
C LEU A 330 -36.80 -4.40 -30.77
N GLY A 331 -37.28 -3.79 -31.85
CA GLY A 331 -38.11 -4.43 -32.88
C GLY A 331 -39.60 -4.63 -32.52
N HIS A 332 -40.06 -4.21 -31.34
CA HIS A 332 -41.46 -4.37 -30.88
C HIS A 332 -42.28 -3.06 -30.92
N VAL A 333 -41.78 -2.04 -31.62
CA VAL A 333 -42.51 -0.77 -31.82
C VAL A 333 -43.73 -1.03 -32.72
N PRO A 334 -44.96 -0.64 -32.32
CA PRO A 334 -46.18 -0.86 -33.11
C PRO A 334 -46.14 -0.23 -34.50
N GLN A 335 -46.76 -0.89 -35.50
CA GLN A 335 -46.90 -0.35 -36.85
C GLN A 335 -47.76 0.93 -36.84
N GLY A 336 -47.12 2.10 -36.80
CA GLY A 336 -47.76 3.41 -36.75
C GLY A 336 -47.01 4.43 -35.88
N GLU A 337 -46.21 3.98 -34.92
CA GLU A 337 -45.34 4.83 -34.10
C GLU A 337 -43.92 4.89 -34.69
N LYS A 338 -43.27 6.06 -34.64
CA LYS A 338 -41.88 6.21 -35.07
C LYS A 338 -40.95 6.19 -33.86
N SER A 339 -40.06 5.20 -33.86
CA SER A 339 -38.91 5.10 -32.95
C SER A 339 -37.94 6.27 -33.17
N ASP A 340 -37.25 6.69 -32.12
CA ASP A 340 -36.16 7.66 -32.18
C ASP A 340 -34.89 7.15 -32.89
N GLY A 341 -34.88 5.87 -33.27
CA GLY A 341 -33.79 5.21 -34.01
C GLY A 341 -32.58 4.87 -33.15
N HIS A 342 -32.67 5.05 -31.83
CA HIS A 342 -31.60 4.76 -30.88
C HIS A 342 -31.84 3.46 -30.13
N ARG A 343 -30.73 2.84 -29.70
CA ARG A 343 -30.76 1.67 -28.84
C ARG A 343 -30.50 2.10 -27.41
N TRP A 344 -31.48 1.93 -26.55
CA TRP A 344 -31.40 2.31 -25.14
C TRP A 344 -31.20 1.08 -24.26
N ARG A 345 -30.39 1.24 -23.21
CA ARG A 345 -30.23 0.25 -22.14
C ARG A 345 -30.55 0.91 -20.81
N ILE A 346 -31.14 0.17 -19.87
CA ILE A 346 -31.37 0.66 -18.51
C ILE A 346 -30.02 0.64 -17.76
N GLY A 347 -29.44 1.81 -17.54
CA GLY A 347 -28.18 1.96 -16.83
C GLY A 347 -28.35 1.90 -15.30
N LYS A 348 -29.29 2.70 -14.79
CA LYS A 348 -29.62 2.81 -13.37
C LYS A 348 -31.14 2.97 -13.22
N LEU A 349 -31.69 2.35 -12.18
CA LEU A 349 -33.06 2.53 -11.74
C LEU A 349 -33.01 2.98 -10.28
N HIS A 350 -33.65 4.10 -9.95
CA HIS A 350 -33.74 4.62 -8.59
C HIS A 350 -35.04 5.39 -8.39
N ASN A 351 -35.79 5.10 -7.34
CA ASN A 351 -37.06 5.78 -7.01
C ASN A 351 -38.07 5.82 -8.17
N GLY A 352 -38.13 4.76 -9.00
CA GLY A 352 -39.02 4.70 -10.16
C GLY A 352 -38.52 5.46 -11.40
N GLU A 353 -37.39 6.16 -11.32
CA GLU A 353 -36.74 6.82 -12.44
C GLU A 353 -35.69 5.92 -13.09
N LEU A 354 -35.82 5.74 -14.40
CA LEU A 354 -34.91 5.04 -15.27
C LEU A 354 -33.91 6.03 -15.88
N LYS A 355 -32.61 5.77 -15.67
CA LYS A 355 -31.55 6.36 -16.48
C LYS A 355 -31.27 5.44 -17.67
N LEU A 356 -31.61 5.92 -18.86
CA LEU A 356 -31.37 5.22 -20.12
C LEU A 356 -30.04 5.66 -20.72
N ILE A 357 -29.28 4.69 -21.20
CA ILE A 357 -27.97 4.88 -21.84
C ILE A 357 -28.06 4.39 -23.27
N GLY A 358 -27.86 5.29 -24.23
CA GLY A 358 -27.84 5.00 -25.68
C GLY A 358 -26.51 5.35 -26.36
N GLY A 359 -25.52 5.80 -25.59
CA GLY A 359 -24.17 6.12 -26.05
C GLY A 359 -23.12 5.66 -25.05
N GLY A 360 -21.89 6.16 -25.18
CA GLY A 360 -20.82 5.84 -24.23
C GLY A 360 -20.84 6.73 -22.99
N GLU A 361 -20.29 6.22 -21.89
CA GLU A 361 -20.23 6.96 -20.63
C GLU A 361 -19.10 8.01 -20.66
N VAL A 362 -19.42 9.20 -20.15
CA VAL A 362 -18.48 10.32 -19.95
C VAL A 362 -18.34 10.67 -18.47
N VAL A 363 -17.43 11.59 -18.13
CA VAL A 363 -17.25 12.09 -16.76
C VAL A 363 -18.52 12.74 -16.24
N GLY A 364 -19.22 13.49 -17.08
CA GLY A 364 -20.46 14.18 -16.72
C GLY A 364 -20.17 15.45 -15.90
N ASN A 365 -21.15 15.88 -15.11
CA ASN A 365 -21.09 17.18 -14.44
C ASN A 365 -19.90 17.29 -13.48
N VAL A 366 -19.09 18.35 -13.66
CA VAL A 366 -17.96 18.69 -12.80
C VAL A 366 -18.25 20.05 -12.15
N PRO A 367 -18.42 20.12 -10.82
CA PRO A 367 -18.69 21.37 -10.13
C PRO A 367 -17.65 22.44 -10.46
N SER A 368 -18.09 23.61 -10.92
CA SER A 368 -17.22 24.77 -11.11
C SER A 368 -16.96 25.47 -9.78
N GLY A 369 -15.74 25.96 -9.60
CA GLY A 369 -15.37 26.75 -8.41
C GLY A 369 -14.39 26.05 -7.47
N LEU A 370 -14.10 26.72 -6.36
CA LEU A 370 -13.24 26.19 -5.31
C LEU A 370 -13.97 25.09 -4.51
N PRO A 371 -13.26 24.04 -4.06
CA PRO A 371 -13.85 23.10 -3.10
C PRO A 371 -14.24 23.86 -1.83
N GLY A 372 -15.44 23.58 -1.32
CA GLY A 372 -15.88 24.13 -0.04
C GLY A 372 -14.96 23.66 1.08
N PHE A 373 -14.67 24.53 2.05
CA PHE A 373 -13.97 24.14 3.26
C PHE A 373 -14.98 23.61 4.27
N SER A 374 -14.82 22.35 4.66
CA SER A 374 -15.69 21.70 5.65
C SER A 374 -14.90 20.72 6.50
N LEU A 375 -15.22 20.66 7.79
CA LEU A 375 -14.75 19.59 8.65
C LEU A 375 -15.50 18.29 8.30
N PRO A 376 -14.82 17.15 8.18
CA PRO A 376 -15.51 15.88 7.97
C PRO A 376 -16.33 15.50 9.21
N ASP A 377 -17.48 14.87 9.00
CA ASP A 377 -18.28 14.34 10.10
C ASP A 377 -17.54 13.21 10.82
N ILE A 378 -17.18 13.46 12.08
CA ILE A 378 -16.44 12.50 12.90
C ILE A 378 -17.45 11.65 13.68
N SER A 379 -17.62 10.41 13.26
CA SER A 379 -18.27 9.39 14.07
C SER A 379 -17.22 8.43 14.65
N TRP A 380 -17.28 8.20 15.96
CA TRP A 380 -16.34 7.28 16.63
C TRP A 380 -16.38 5.86 16.06
N ASP A 381 -17.55 5.45 15.57
CA ASP A 381 -17.74 4.16 14.91
C ASP A 381 -17.01 4.07 13.57
N ALA A 382 -17.12 5.10 12.73
CA ALA A 382 -16.35 5.15 11.49
C ALA A 382 -14.86 5.25 11.74
N VAL A 383 -14.44 6.02 12.76
CA VAL A 383 -13.01 6.10 13.15
C VAL A 383 -12.48 4.73 13.54
N ALA A 384 -13.19 3.98 14.38
CA ALA A 384 -12.78 2.64 14.79
C ALA A 384 -12.74 1.66 13.62
N ALA A 385 -13.73 1.71 12.72
CA ALA A 385 -13.78 0.87 11.53
C ALA A 385 -12.64 1.17 10.54
N LEU A 386 -12.27 2.44 10.40
CA LEU A 386 -11.25 2.89 9.44
C LEU A 386 -9.83 2.87 9.99
N LEU A 387 -9.62 2.74 11.30
CA LEU A 387 -8.31 2.90 11.93
C LEU A 387 -7.26 1.94 11.37
N SER A 388 -7.62 0.67 11.15
CA SER A 388 -6.72 -0.34 10.59
C SER A 388 -6.30 0.02 9.16
N SER A 389 -7.28 0.31 8.29
CA SER A 389 -7.00 0.67 6.90
C SER A 389 -6.28 2.03 6.80
N ALA A 390 -6.58 2.99 7.68
CA ALA A 390 -5.87 4.25 7.78
C ALA A 390 -4.40 4.04 8.15
N LEU A 391 -4.09 3.11 9.08
CA LEU A 391 -2.72 2.75 9.42
C LEU A 391 -2.00 2.15 8.21
N VAL A 392 -2.61 1.19 7.52
CA VAL A 392 -2.02 0.57 6.31
C VAL A 392 -1.79 1.62 5.22
N ILE A 393 -2.79 2.46 4.90
CA ILE A 393 -2.66 3.52 3.90
C ILE A 393 -1.60 4.55 4.31
N SER A 394 -1.53 4.91 5.60
CA SER A 394 -0.52 5.84 6.10
C SER A 394 0.90 5.33 5.90
N MET A 395 1.12 4.04 6.18
CA MET A 395 2.41 3.38 6.03
C MET A 395 2.75 3.18 4.55
N VAL A 396 1.88 2.54 3.77
CA VAL A 396 2.10 2.27 2.34
C VAL A 396 2.28 3.56 1.55
N GLY A 397 1.40 4.55 1.76
CA GLY A 397 1.50 5.85 1.12
C GLY A 397 2.85 6.51 1.44
N PHE A 398 3.23 6.56 2.72
CA PHE A 398 4.53 7.12 3.08
C PHE A 398 5.72 6.33 2.52
N MET A 399 5.64 4.99 2.47
CA MET A 399 6.69 4.16 1.87
C MET A 399 6.90 4.46 0.39
N GLU A 400 5.82 4.65 -0.36
CA GLU A 400 5.89 5.08 -1.76
C GLU A 400 6.55 6.46 -1.84
N ALA A 401 6.06 7.43 -1.06
CA ALA A 401 6.58 8.78 -1.03
C ALA A 401 8.09 8.82 -0.72
N ILE A 402 8.54 8.15 0.34
CA ILE A 402 9.96 8.15 0.75
C ILE A 402 10.85 7.40 -0.23
N SER A 403 10.36 6.31 -0.83
CA SER A 403 11.11 5.57 -1.85
C SER A 403 11.32 6.40 -3.10
N VAL A 404 10.28 7.11 -3.56
CA VAL A 404 10.36 8.05 -4.69
C VAL A 404 11.29 9.21 -4.33
N ALA A 405 11.12 9.82 -3.15
CA ALA A 405 11.96 10.92 -2.70
C ALA A 405 13.45 10.53 -2.65
N LYS A 406 13.77 9.36 -2.09
CA LYS A 406 15.15 8.80 -2.08
C LYS A 406 15.68 8.54 -3.49
N ALA A 407 14.86 8.00 -4.39
CA ALA A 407 15.25 7.75 -5.78
C ALA A 407 15.54 9.06 -6.54
N MET A 408 14.76 10.13 -6.31
CA MET A 408 15.03 11.45 -6.88
C MET A 408 16.28 12.08 -6.26
N ALA A 409 16.42 11.98 -4.94
CA ALA A 409 17.57 12.47 -4.20
C ALA A 409 18.89 11.82 -4.60
N ALA A 410 18.88 10.55 -5.01
CA ALA A 410 20.05 9.88 -5.57
C ALA A 410 20.56 10.55 -6.86
N LYS A 411 19.68 11.20 -7.63
CA LYS A 411 20.04 11.97 -8.84
C LYS A 411 20.39 13.43 -8.53
N THR A 412 19.65 14.07 -7.62
CA THR A 412 19.84 15.48 -7.27
C THR A 412 20.86 15.72 -6.16
N LYS A 413 21.35 14.65 -5.53
CA LYS A 413 22.24 14.66 -4.34
C LYS A 413 21.65 15.43 -3.14
N GLN A 414 20.33 15.53 -3.07
CA GLN A 414 19.64 16.15 -1.93
C GLN A 414 19.63 15.22 -0.71
N ARG A 415 19.63 15.81 0.49
CA ARG A 415 19.41 15.06 1.72
C ARG A 415 17.92 14.95 1.98
N ILE A 416 17.42 13.73 2.13
CA ILE A 416 16.03 13.45 2.48
C ILE A 416 15.95 13.07 3.96
N GLU A 417 15.03 13.72 4.68
CA GLU A 417 14.78 13.45 6.10
C GLU A 417 13.42 12.75 6.24
N PRO A 418 13.37 11.42 6.50
CA PRO A 418 12.13 10.66 6.49
C PRO A 418 11.04 11.20 7.43
N ASN A 419 11.39 11.59 8.65
CA ASN A 419 10.42 12.14 9.60
C ASN A 419 9.84 13.48 9.14
N GLN A 420 10.65 14.32 8.47
CA GLN A 420 10.18 15.59 7.93
C GLN A 420 9.26 15.38 6.72
N GLU A 421 9.61 14.41 5.87
CA GLU A 421 8.74 14.00 4.76
C GLU A 421 7.39 13.48 5.27
N LEU A 422 7.42 12.69 6.35
CA LEU A 422 6.23 12.14 6.98
C LEU A 422 5.32 13.24 7.57
N LEU A 423 5.90 14.28 8.18
CA LEU A 423 5.18 15.49 8.60
C LEU A 423 4.54 16.21 7.41
N GLY A 424 5.27 16.38 6.31
CA GLY A 424 4.76 17.03 5.09
C GLY A 424 3.57 16.27 4.48
N GLN A 425 3.67 14.94 4.37
CA GLN A 425 2.57 14.08 3.89
C GLN A 425 1.37 14.08 4.86
N GLY A 426 1.63 14.06 6.18
CA GLY A 426 0.58 14.11 7.19
C GLY A 426 -0.21 15.42 7.17
N LEU A 427 0.49 16.56 7.14
CA LEU A 427 -0.12 17.88 6.99
C LEU A 427 -0.87 18.02 5.66
N SER A 428 -0.32 17.47 4.58
CA SER A 428 -0.95 17.46 3.25
C SER A 428 -2.32 16.76 3.27
N ASN A 429 -2.39 15.58 3.87
CA ASN A 429 -3.64 14.83 4.01
C ASN A 429 -4.62 15.48 5.00
N LEU A 430 -4.12 16.02 6.13
CA LEU A 430 -4.94 16.73 7.12
C LEU A 430 -5.60 17.96 6.49
N VAL A 431 -4.82 18.85 5.88
CA VAL A 431 -5.35 20.04 5.21
C VAL A 431 -6.20 19.66 4.00
N GLY A 432 -5.80 18.63 3.27
CA GLY A 432 -6.58 18.06 2.17
C GLY A 432 -7.99 17.67 2.58
N SER A 433 -8.14 17.01 3.72
CA SER A 433 -9.46 16.60 4.24
C SER A 433 -10.40 17.79 4.47
N LEU A 434 -9.86 18.96 4.85
CA LEU A 434 -10.65 20.19 5.00
C LEU A 434 -11.13 20.75 3.66
N SER A 435 -10.43 20.43 2.57
CA SER A 435 -10.76 20.82 1.19
C SER A 435 -11.41 19.69 0.37
N LEU A 436 -12.10 18.74 1.05
CA LEU A 436 -12.81 17.61 0.44
C LEU A 436 -11.89 16.63 -0.33
N SER A 437 -10.62 16.52 0.04
CA SER A 437 -9.70 15.53 -0.55
C SER A 437 -9.86 14.15 0.09
N PHE A 438 -9.62 13.11 -0.71
CA PHE A 438 -9.33 11.76 -0.23
C PHE A 438 -7.81 11.57 0.00
N PRO A 439 -7.34 10.44 0.58
CA PRO A 439 -5.92 10.26 0.87
C PRO A 439 -5.00 10.38 -0.36
N VAL A 440 -3.87 11.08 -0.19
CA VAL A 440 -2.85 11.33 -1.23
C VAL A 440 -1.46 10.86 -0.82
N SER A 441 -0.57 10.73 -1.80
CA SER A 441 0.83 10.35 -1.59
C SER A 441 1.77 10.87 -2.70
N GLY A 442 3.07 10.60 -2.58
CA GLY A 442 4.08 10.90 -3.58
C GLY A 442 3.98 9.98 -4.81
N SER A 443 4.00 10.57 -6.02
CA SER A 443 3.94 9.81 -7.28
C SER A 443 5.30 9.70 -7.96
N PHE A 444 5.69 8.48 -8.32
CA PHE A 444 6.90 8.23 -9.10
C PHE A 444 6.88 8.91 -10.48
N SER A 445 5.81 8.71 -11.26
CA SER A 445 5.72 9.24 -12.63
C SER A 445 5.73 10.76 -12.67
N ARG A 446 4.98 11.42 -11.77
CA ARG A 446 4.92 12.89 -11.70
C ARG A 446 6.24 13.48 -11.21
N SER A 447 6.86 12.87 -10.21
CA SER A 447 8.17 13.34 -9.69
C SER A 447 9.28 13.17 -10.73
N ALA A 448 9.23 12.11 -11.53
CA ALA A 448 10.16 11.92 -12.65
C ALA A 448 9.98 12.98 -13.73
N VAL A 449 8.72 13.32 -14.09
CA VAL A 449 8.42 14.43 -15.02
C VAL A 449 8.92 15.76 -14.44
N ASN A 450 8.67 16.01 -13.14
CA ASN A 450 9.11 17.22 -12.45
C ASN A 450 10.64 17.41 -12.51
N LEU A 451 11.38 16.36 -12.17
CA LEU A 451 12.84 16.34 -12.23
C LEU A 451 13.36 16.50 -13.68
N ASN A 452 12.78 15.79 -14.64
CA ASN A 452 13.21 15.86 -16.04
C ASN A 452 12.89 17.21 -16.70
N ALA A 453 11.85 17.91 -16.24
CA ALA A 453 11.52 19.26 -16.68
C ALA A 453 12.42 20.34 -16.06
N GLY A 454 13.33 19.96 -15.15
CA GLY A 454 14.34 20.86 -14.57
C GLY A 454 13.93 21.52 -13.27
N ALA A 455 12.95 20.98 -12.53
CA ALA A 455 12.53 21.53 -11.24
C ALA A 455 13.70 21.64 -10.26
N ALA A 456 13.93 22.85 -9.76
CA ALA A 456 14.99 23.19 -8.82
C ALA A 456 14.46 23.23 -7.37
N SER A 457 13.20 23.61 -7.17
CA SER A 457 12.58 23.72 -5.85
C SER A 457 11.15 23.16 -5.79
N GLY A 458 10.58 23.12 -4.58
CA GLY A 458 9.17 22.73 -4.37
C GLY A 458 8.16 23.73 -4.96
N MET A 459 8.59 24.90 -5.45
CA MET A 459 7.73 25.84 -6.18
C MET A 459 7.10 25.20 -7.43
N SER A 460 7.76 24.21 -8.02
CA SER A 460 7.18 23.43 -9.13
C SER A 460 5.83 22.80 -8.77
N SER A 461 5.71 22.22 -7.58
CA SER A 461 4.44 21.66 -7.07
C SER A 461 3.40 22.75 -6.78
N VAL A 462 3.83 23.93 -6.33
CA VAL A 462 2.94 25.09 -6.12
C VAL A 462 2.37 25.56 -7.46
N PHE A 463 3.20 25.73 -8.49
CA PHE A 463 2.74 26.09 -9.83
C PHE A 463 1.83 25.03 -10.43
N ALA A 464 2.15 23.73 -10.25
CA ALA A 464 1.27 22.66 -10.71
C ALA A 464 -0.13 22.76 -10.07
N SER A 465 -0.19 23.04 -8.76
CA SER A 465 -1.45 23.20 -8.02
C SER A 465 -2.23 24.44 -8.48
N ILE A 466 -1.54 25.53 -8.84
CA ILE A 466 -2.19 26.72 -9.44
C ILE A 466 -2.82 26.37 -10.79
N VAL A 467 -2.17 25.56 -11.63
CA VAL A 467 -2.76 25.13 -12.91
C VAL A 467 -3.99 24.24 -12.67
N VAL A 468 -3.97 23.37 -11.66
CA VAL A 468 -5.16 22.58 -11.25
C VAL A 468 -6.28 23.52 -10.79
N LEU A 469 -5.97 24.54 -10.00
CA LEU A 469 -6.95 25.56 -9.58
C LEU A 469 -7.57 26.28 -10.78
N LEU A 470 -6.76 26.74 -11.74
CA LEU A 470 -7.27 27.36 -12.96
C LEU A 470 -8.16 26.40 -13.76
N THR A 471 -7.85 25.11 -13.74
CA THR A 471 -8.67 24.08 -14.38
C THR A 471 -10.05 23.97 -13.71
N LEU A 472 -10.10 23.99 -12.37
CA LEU A 472 -11.35 23.97 -11.59
C LEU A 472 -12.22 25.24 -11.78
N LEU A 473 -11.59 26.38 -12.04
CA LEU A 473 -12.29 27.65 -12.23
C LEU A 473 -12.81 27.85 -13.65
N PHE A 474 -12.06 27.41 -14.66
CA PHE A 474 -12.32 27.80 -16.06
C PHE A 474 -12.51 26.64 -17.03
N LEU A 475 -11.97 25.45 -16.76
CA LEU A 475 -11.94 24.34 -17.72
C LEU A 475 -12.88 23.17 -17.36
N THR A 476 -13.66 23.26 -16.27
CA THR A 476 -14.59 22.20 -15.88
C THR A 476 -15.65 21.85 -16.94
N PRO A 477 -16.20 22.78 -17.75
CA PRO A 477 -17.14 22.41 -18.81
C PRO A 477 -16.51 21.53 -19.89
N LEU A 478 -15.21 21.71 -20.18
CA LEU A 478 -14.50 20.88 -21.15
C LEU A 478 -14.33 19.44 -20.65
N LEU A 479 -14.22 19.26 -19.33
CA LEU A 479 -14.04 17.94 -18.72
C LEU A 479 -15.33 17.10 -18.74
N TYR A 480 -16.51 17.71 -18.94
CA TYR A 480 -17.79 17.00 -19.00
C TYR A 480 -17.77 15.88 -20.04
N HIS A 481 -17.28 16.18 -21.25
CA HIS A 481 -17.31 15.29 -22.40
C HIS A 481 -16.22 14.20 -22.38
N LEU A 482 -15.36 14.16 -21.36
CA LEU A 482 -14.26 13.20 -21.28
C LEU A 482 -14.80 11.77 -21.15
N PRO A 483 -14.53 10.85 -22.09
CA PRO A 483 -15.01 9.47 -21.99
C PRO A 483 -14.40 8.69 -20.82
N GLN A 484 -15.22 7.88 -20.15
CA GLN A 484 -14.79 7.00 -19.04
C GLN A 484 -13.75 5.97 -19.50
N ALA A 485 -13.88 5.45 -20.72
CA ALA A 485 -12.92 4.51 -21.31
C ALA A 485 -11.52 5.11 -21.50
N VAL A 486 -11.42 6.43 -21.68
CA VAL A 486 -10.14 7.14 -21.79
C VAL A 486 -9.47 7.19 -20.42
N LEU A 487 -10.22 7.52 -19.36
CA LEU A 487 -9.69 7.47 -17.98
C LEU A 487 -9.23 6.05 -17.58
N ALA A 488 -10.00 5.03 -17.99
CA ALA A 488 -9.62 3.62 -17.83
C ALA A 488 -8.27 3.31 -18.53
N ALA A 489 -8.11 3.76 -19.79
CA ALA A 489 -6.85 3.64 -20.53
C ALA A 489 -5.68 4.35 -19.83
N VAL A 490 -5.92 5.55 -19.27
CA VAL A 490 -4.91 6.30 -18.49
C VAL A 490 -4.45 5.51 -17.27
N ILE A 491 -5.39 4.90 -16.52
CA ILE A 491 -5.07 4.06 -15.34
C ILE A 491 -4.22 2.85 -15.76
N MET A 492 -4.65 2.10 -16.77
CA MET A 492 -3.91 0.92 -17.23
C MET A 492 -2.50 1.28 -17.73
N MET A 493 -2.36 2.39 -18.47
CA MET A 493 -1.05 2.90 -18.88
C MET A 493 -0.18 3.24 -17.67
N ALA A 494 -0.72 3.91 -16.65
CA ALA A 494 0.05 4.28 -15.46
C ALA A 494 0.49 3.06 -14.65
N VAL A 495 -0.40 2.08 -14.51
CA VAL A 495 -0.18 0.89 -13.68
C VAL A 495 0.72 -0.14 -14.35
N SER A 496 0.79 -0.15 -15.68
CA SER A 496 1.76 -0.98 -16.42
C SER A 496 3.21 -0.73 -15.97
N GLY A 497 3.52 0.50 -15.53
CA GLY A 497 4.84 0.87 -15.01
C GLY A 497 5.12 0.41 -13.57
N LEU A 498 4.10 -0.05 -12.83
CA LEU A 498 4.24 -0.57 -11.46
C LEU A 498 4.58 -2.07 -11.44
N ILE A 499 4.26 -2.80 -12.51
CA ILE A 499 4.52 -4.24 -12.61
C ILE A 499 6.02 -4.49 -12.75
N ASN A 500 6.61 -5.18 -11.78
CA ASN A 500 8.02 -5.51 -11.72
C ASN A 500 8.26 -6.93 -11.16
N PHE A 501 7.95 -7.95 -11.95
CA PHE A 501 8.24 -9.35 -11.62
C PHE A 501 9.73 -9.64 -11.49
N LYS A 502 10.60 -8.83 -12.13
CA LYS A 502 12.05 -8.96 -12.01
C LYS A 502 12.51 -8.71 -10.57
N ALA A 503 11.89 -7.77 -9.85
CA ALA A 503 12.20 -7.52 -8.45
C ALA A 503 11.87 -8.70 -7.54
N ILE A 504 10.73 -9.39 -7.76
CA ILE A 504 10.37 -10.62 -7.02
C ILE A 504 11.40 -11.72 -7.29
N ARG A 505 11.72 -11.95 -8.58
CA ARG A 505 12.74 -12.94 -8.96
C ARG A 505 14.09 -12.62 -8.33
N HIS A 506 14.49 -11.35 -8.34
CA HIS A 506 15.75 -10.91 -7.73
C HIS A 506 15.76 -11.16 -6.22
N ALA A 507 14.69 -10.82 -5.50
CA ALA A 507 14.56 -11.11 -4.07
C ALA A 507 14.73 -12.61 -3.78
N TRP A 508 14.13 -13.48 -4.60
CA TRP A 508 14.29 -14.94 -4.47
C TRP A 508 15.73 -15.43 -4.66
N HIS A 509 16.48 -14.82 -5.59
CA HIS A 509 17.88 -15.17 -5.83
C HIS A 509 18.81 -14.63 -4.73
N VAL A 510 18.48 -13.48 -4.13
CA VAL A 510 19.24 -12.90 -3.01
C VAL A 510 19.02 -13.70 -1.73
N HIS A 511 17.76 -13.95 -1.35
CA HIS A 511 17.42 -14.75 -0.17
C HIS A 511 16.05 -15.40 -0.34
N ARG A 512 15.96 -16.72 -0.13
CA ARG A 512 14.71 -17.46 -0.31
C ARG A 512 13.56 -16.95 0.57
N HIS A 513 13.86 -16.52 1.80
CA HIS A 513 12.85 -15.93 2.70
C HIS A 513 12.28 -14.60 2.19
N ASP A 514 13.10 -13.74 1.59
CA ASP A 514 12.65 -12.46 1.02
C ASP A 514 11.76 -12.72 -0.20
N GLY A 515 12.18 -13.66 -1.06
CA GLY A 515 11.37 -14.14 -2.17
C GLY A 515 10.04 -14.75 -1.72
N ALA A 516 10.03 -15.54 -0.64
CA ALA A 516 8.82 -16.14 -0.06
C ALA A 516 7.88 -15.07 0.49
N ALA A 517 8.38 -14.08 1.24
CA ALA A 517 7.58 -12.97 1.74
C ALA A 517 6.93 -12.19 0.58
N ALA A 518 7.66 -11.90 -0.49
CA ALA A 518 7.12 -11.25 -1.69
C ALA A 518 6.03 -12.09 -2.37
N ALA A 519 6.27 -13.39 -2.56
CA ALA A 519 5.34 -14.30 -3.21
C ALA A 519 4.05 -14.49 -2.39
N VAL A 520 4.18 -14.69 -1.08
CA VAL A 520 3.02 -14.82 -0.17
C VAL A 520 2.21 -13.52 -0.16
N THR A 521 2.86 -12.37 -0.08
CA THR A 521 2.16 -11.08 -0.15
C THR A 521 1.40 -10.93 -1.47
N PHE A 522 2.04 -11.27 -2.59
CA PHE A 522 1.42 -11.20 -3.92
C PHE A 522 0.15 -12.08 -3.99
N VAL A 523 0.26 -13.35 -3.58
CA VAL A 523 -0.87 -14.30 -3.60
C VAL A 523 -1.96 -13.89 -2.62
N ALA A 524 -1.60 -13.54 -1.37
CA ALA A 524 -2.56 -13.10 -0.37
C ALA A 524 -3.33 -11.86 -0.82
N THR A 525 -2.66 -10.89 -1.43
CA THR A 525 -3.31 -9.67 -1.96
C THR A 525 -4.31 -9.99 -3.07
N LEU A 526 -4.02 -10.96 -3.95
CA LEU A 526 -4.96 -11.41 -4.99
C LEU A 526 -6.16 -12.17 -4.41
N VAL A 527 -5.92 -13.03 -3.42
CA VAL A 527 -6.95 -13.87 -2.78
C VAL A 527 -7.90 -13.04 -1.93
N PHE A 528 -7.37 -12.10 -1.14
CA PHE A 528 -8.16 -11.26 -0.25
C PHE A 528 -8.85 -10.08 -0.95
N ALA A 529 -8.59 -9.86 -2.25
CA ALA A 529 -9.25 -8.80 -3.01
C ALA A 529 -10.80 -8.95 -2.97
N PRO A 530 -11.54 -7.91 -2.56
CA PRO A 530 -11.15 -6.50 -2.52
C PRO A 530 -10.44 -6.01 -1.24
N HIS A 531 -10.37 -6.77 -0.15
CA HIS A 531 -9.74 -6.39 1.13
C HIS A 531 -8.19 -6.48 1.07
N LEU A 532 -7.58 -5.52 0.39
CA LEU A 532 -6.15 -5.49 0.05
C LEU A 532 -5.23 -5.27 1.26
N ASP A 533 -5.72 -4.61 2.29
CA ASP A 533 -4.99 -4.37 3.55
C ASP A 533 -4.60 -5.69 4.24
N ASN A 534 -5.48 -6.70 4.22
CA ASN A 534 -5.17 -8.04 4.71
C ASN A 534 -3.96 -8.67 4.00
N GLY A 535 -3.82 -8.45 2.69
CA GLY A 535 -2.68 -8.95 1.92
C GLY A 535 -1.34 -8.41 2.42
N ILE A 536 -1.29 -7.11 2.75
CA ILE A 536 -0.10 -6.47 3.31
C ILE A 536 0.18 -6.95 4.73
N LEU A 537 -0.85 -7.05 5.58
CA LEU A 537 -0.70 -7.51 6.96
C LEU A 537 -0.15 -8.95 7.03
N VAL A 538 -0.67 -9.86 6.21
CA VAL A 538 -0.16 -11.23 6.08
C VAL A 538 1.29 -11.22 5.59
N GLY A 539 1.59 -10.42 4.55
CA GLY A 539 2.95 -10.27 4.04
C GLY A 539 3.95 -9.78 5.09
N ALA A 540 3.58 -8.74 5.84
CA ALA A 540 4.38 -8.18 6.91
C ALA A 540 4.60 -9.19 8.04
N GLY A 541 3.55 -9.89 8.47
CA GLY A 541 3.64 -10.95 9.49
C GLY A 541 4.59 -12.07 9.07
N VAL A 542 4.47 -12.55 7.83
CA VAL A 542 5.37 -13.57 7.28
C VAL A 542 6.81 -13.06 7.20
N ALA A 543 7.03 -11.82 6.78
CA ALA A 543 8.38 -11.25 6.75
C ALA A 543 9.02 -11.16 8.14
N ILE A 544 8.26 -10.77 9.17
CA ILE A 544 8.74 -10.73 10.56
C ILE A 544 9.06 -12.15 11.06
N VAL A 545 8.17 -13.12 10.83
CA VAL A 545 8.37 -14.51 11.24
C VAL A 545 9.60 -15.11 10.55
N LEU A 546 9.77 -14.89 9.25
CA LEU A 546 10.94 -15.36 8.51
C LEU A 546 12.23 -14.65 8.93
N TYR A 547 12.16 -13.37 9.28
CA TYR A 547 13.29 -12.65 9.87
C TYR A 547 13.72 -13.25 11.20
N LEU A 548 12.76 -13.54 12.09
CA LEU A 548 13.03 -14.20 13.37
C LEU A 548 13.65 -15.59 13.16
N PHE A 549 13.07 -16.42 12.29
CA PHE A 549 13.65 -17.73 11.97
C PHE A 549 15.09 -17.65 11.46
N ARG A 550 15.41 -16.61 10.67
CA ARG A 550 16.77 -16.39 10.15
C ARG A 550 17.76 -16.04 11.26
N THR A 551 17.35 -15.30 12.29
CA THR A 551 18.26 -14.87 13.37
C THR A 551 18.38 -15.88 14.51
N MET A 552 17.50 -16.90 14.55
CA MET A 552 17.50 -17.98 15.54
C MET A 552 18.68 -18.96 15.42
N LYS A 553 19.28 -19.12 14.23
CA LYS A 553 20.45 -20.00 14.02
C LYS A 553 21.62 -19.24 13.39
N PRO A 554 22.36 -18.42 14.18
CA PRO A 554 23.56 -17.76 13.68
C PRO A 554 24.64 -18.75 13.25
N ARG A 555 25.58 -18.28 12.44
CA ARG A 555 26.71 -19.12 12.03
C ARG A 555 27.64 -19.37 13.22
N VAL A 556 27.98 -20.63 13.42
CA VAL A 556 28.97 -21.10 14.38
C VAL A 556 30.10 -21.79 13.62
N ALA A 557 31.33 -21.45 13.94
CA ALA A 557 32.51 -22.06 13.34
C ALA A 557 33.49 -22.51 14.41
N ILE A 558 33.98 -23.75 14.29
CA ILE A 558 35.17 -24.20 15.03
C ILE A 558 36.39 -23.71 14.27
N LEU A 559 37.35 -23.13 14.99
CA LEU A 559 38.50 -22.45 14.42
C LEU A 559 39.78 -23.26 14.59
N ALA A 560 40.64 -23.18 13.59
CA ALA A 560 42.03 -23.64 13.63
C ALA A 560 42.93 -22.62 12.92
N ARG A 561 44.23 -22.66 13.19
CA ARG A 561 45.22 -21.77 12.58
C ARG A 561 45.41 -22.18 11.11
N HIS A 562 45.32 -21.20 10.24
CA HIS A 562 45.64 -21.34 8.81
C HIS A 562 47.10 -20.94 8.56
N SER A 563 47.66 -21.32 7.42
CA SER A 563 49.08 -21.09 7.08
C SER A 563 49.50 -19.61 6.99
N ASP A 564 48.54 -18.69 6.95
CA ASP A 564 48.78 -17.23 6.99
C ASP A 564 48.72 -16.64 8.40
N GLY A 565 48.62 -17.51 9.42
CA GLY A 565 48.58 -17.13 10.83
C GLY A 565 47.22 -16.68 11.33
N THR A 566 46.15 -16.73 10.52
CA THR A 566 44.79 -16.36 10.95
C THR A 566 44.00 -17.58 11.45
N LEU A 567 43.08 -17.38 12.41
CA LEU A 567 42.12 -18.41 12.81
C LEU A 567 40.97 -18.51 11.80
N ARG A 568 40.76 -19.70 11.22
CA ARG A 568 39.74 -19.94 10.19
C ARG A 568 38.88 -21.15 10.49
N ASP A 569 37.71 -21.17 9.86
CA ASP A 569 36.74 -22.26 9.98
C ASP A 569 37.33 -23.59 9.49
N VAL A 570 37.43 -24.55 10.40
CA VAL A 570 37.96 -25.89 10.19
C VAL A 570 37.27 -26.60 9.03
N LYS A 571 35.94 -26.51 8.93
CA LYS A 571 35.15 -27.22 7.91
C LYS A 571 35.35 -26.62 6.51
N VAL A 572 35.51 -25.29 6.43
CA VAL A 572 35.66 -24.58 5.14
C VAL A 572 37.07 -24.77 4.56
N HIS A 573 38.10 -24.79 5.41
CA HIS A 573 39.50 -24.86 4.99
C HIS A 573 40.14 -26.24 5.20
N ASN A 574 39.37 -27.24 5.63
CA ASN A 574 39.84 -28.60 5.92
C ASN A 574 41.06 -28.64 6.84
N LEU A 575 41.01 -27.84 7.92
CA LEU A 575 42.10 -27.71 8.88
C LEU A 575 41.98 -28.74 10.02
N PRO A 576 43.08 -29.21 10.62
CA PRO A 576 43.00 -30.07 11.79
C PRO A 576 42.55 -29.25 13.00
N ALA A 577 41.57 -29.74 13.74
CA ALA A 577 41.11 -29.13 14.99
C ALA A 577 41.90 -29.68 16.19
N SER A 578 42.12 -28.84 17.20
CA SER A 578 42.72 -29.24 18.48
C SER A 578 41.78 -30.16 19.28
N GLU A 579 42.37 -31.08 20.04
CA GLU A 579 41.66 -32.02 20.93
C GLU A 579 41.51 -31.44 22.35
N HIS A 580 42.48 -30.62 22.80
CA HIS A 580 42.52 -30.06 24.15
C HIS A 580 41.95 -28.64 24.27
N VAL A 581 41.93 -27.87 23.18
CA VAL A 581 41.44 -26.48 23.14
C VAL A 581 40.42 -26.31 22.03
N ILE A 582 39.20 -25.90 22.39
CA ILE A 582 38.14 -25.62 21.43
C ILE A 582 38.11 -24.12 21.17
N ALA A 583 38.55 -23.67 20.00
CA ALA A 583 38.31 -22.30 19.56
C ALA A 583 37.01 -22.25 18.74
N MET A 584 36.02 -21.50 19.19
CA MET A 584 34.70 -21.38 18.57
C MET A 584 34.38 -19.91 18.31
N ARG A 585 33.93 -19.59 17.09
CA ARG A 585 33.40 -18.27 16.75
C ARG A 585 31.89 -18.32 16.63
N TYR A 586 31.22 -17.35 17.25
CA TYR A 586 29.77 -17.16 17.15
C TYR A 586 29.46 -15.84 16.45
N ASP A 587 28.85 -15.91 15.27
CA ASP A 587 28.57 -14.76 14.40
C ASP A 587 27.12 -14.26 14.59
N GLY A 588 26.75 -13.87 15.82
CA GLY A 588 25.40 -13.39 16.14
C GLY A 588 25.26 -12.68 17.48
N GLN A 589 24.17 -11.92 17.65
CA GLN A 589 23.75 -11.42 18.97
C GLN A 589 23.29 -12.60 19.85
N LEU A 590 23.35 -12.45 21.17
CA LEU A 590 22.83 -13.43 22.11
C LEU A 590 21.55 -12.89 22.74
N TYR A 591 20.43 -13.47 22.36
CA TYR A 591 19.13 -13.03 22.85
C TYR A 591 18.16 -14.20 23.00
N PHE A 592 17.00 -13.96 23.61
CA PHE A 592 16.03 -15.00 23.98
C PHE A 592 15.71 -16.01 22.87
N ALA A 593 15.74 -15.62 21.60
CA ALA A 593 15.35 -16.52 20.51
C ALA A 593 16.49 -17.43 20.02
N ASN A 594 17.76 -17.11 20.29
CA ASN A 594 18.90 -17.88 19.76
C ASN A 594 19.90 -18.36 20.82
N VAL A 595 19.72 -17.94 22.08
CA VAL A 595 20.64 -18.30 23.16
C VAL A 595 20.67 -19.80 23.43
N SER A 596 19.53 -20.51 23.33
CA SER A 596 19.51 -21.98 23.45
C SER A 596 20.32 -22.65 22.35
N TYR A 597 20.29 -22.11 21.13
CA TYR A 597 21.13 -22.62 20.04
C TYR A 597 22.63 -22.37 20.31
N PHE A 598 22.99 -21.24 20.94
CA PHE A 598 24.36 -21.04 21.42
C PHE A 598 24.75 -22.06 22.49
N GLU A 599 23.90 -22.31 23.48
CA GLU A 599 24.13 -23.32 24.52
C GLU A 599 24.32 -24.72 23.90
N ASP A 600 23.39 -25.14 23.04
CA ASP A 600 23.44 -26.44 22.37
C ASP A 600 24.72 -26.60 21.55
N THR A 601 25.11 -25.58 20.79
CA THR A 601 26.33 -25.64 19.96
C THR A 601 27.61 -25.66 20.79
N VAL A 602 27.64 -24.97 21.93
CA VAL A 602 28.76 -25.06 22.89
C VAL A 602 28.83 -26.45 23.50
N LEU A 603 27.71 -26.98 24.00
CA LEU A 603 27.65 -28.29 24.62
C LEU A 603 28.01 -29.40 23.62
N GLU A 604 27.52 -29.31 22.38
CA GLU A 604 27.88 -30.22 21.29
C GLU A 604 29.37 -30.13 20.94
N ALA A 605 29.95 -28.93 20.91
CA ALA A 605 31.38 -28.75 20.64
C ALA A 605 32.26 -29.42 21.71
N VAL A 606 31.87 -29.29 22.98
CA VAL A 606 32.54 -29.92 24.13
C VAL A 606 32.32 -31.44 24.15
N ALA A 607 31.10 -31.91 23.91
CA ALA A 607 30.78 -33.34 23.88
C ALA A 607 31.57 -34.08 22.79
N ASN A 608 31.78 -33.45 21.63
CA ASN A 608 32.57 -34.01 20.53
C ASN A 608 34.09 -34.02 20.81
N ARG A 609 34.56 -33.37 21.89
CA ARG A 609 35.98 -33.28 22.27
C ARG A 609 36.13 -33.51 23.78
N PRO A 610 36.03 -34.77 24.24
CA PRO A 610 36.05 -35.10 25.67
C PRO A 610 37.39 -34.78 26.36
N GLN A 611 38.48 -34.58 25.61
CA GLN A 611 39.79 -34.17 26.16
C GLN A 611 39.94 -32.65 26.29
N ALA A 612 38.95 -31.87 25.86
CA ALA A 612 39.03 -30.42 25.90
C ALA A 612 39.01 -29.90 27.34
N SER A 613 40.04 -29.16 27.73
CA SER A 613 40.10 -28.47 29.03
C SER A 613 39.70 -27.00 28.95
N TYR A 614 39.74 -26.42 27.74
CA TYR A 614 39.43 -25.01 27.49
C TYR A 614 38.53 -24.83 26.28
N LEU A 615 37.55 -23.95 26.40
CA LEU A 615 36.70 -23.46 25.31
C LEU A 615 36.92 -21.95 25.16
N LEU A 616 37.59 -21.55 24.08
CA LEU A 616 37.72 -20.16 23.67
C LEU A 616 36.55 -19.76 22.77
N VAL A 617 35.69 -18.86 23.26
CA VAL A 617 34.65 -18.20 22.48
C VAL A 617 35.19 -16.89 21.91
N VAL A 618 35.42 -16.87 20.60
CA VAL A 618 35.77 -15.66 19.84
C VAL A 618 34.51 -14.83 19.65
N GLY A 619 34.37 -13.81 20.49
CA GLY A 619 33.17 -13.01 20.69
C GLY A 619 33.03 -11.79 19.79
N ASN A 620 33.90 -11.61 18.78
CA ASN A 620 33.91 -10.44 17.90
C ASN A 620 32.56 -10.25 17.16
N GLY A 621 31.84 -11.35 16.92
CA GLY A 621 30.50 -11.39 16.31
C GLY A 621 29.34 -11.10 17.28
N ILE A 622 29.58 -11.15 18.59
CA ILE A 622 28.58 -10.93 19.64
C ILE A 622 28.37 -9.42 19.81
N ASN A 623 27.38 -8.91 19.09
CA ASN A 623 27.10 -7.48 19.04
C ASN A 623 26.32 -6.96 20.26
N GLN A 624 25.45 -7.80 20.82
CA GLN A 624 24.56 -7.49 21.93
C GLN A 624 24.25 -8.76 22.70
N MET A 625 23.84 -8.60 23.96
CA MET A 625 23.40 -9.64 24.87
C MET A 625 22.17 -9.12 25.63
N ASP A 626 21.12 -9.91 25.74
CA ASP A 626 19.96 -9.62 26.59
C ASP A 626 20.02 -10.40 27.92
N ALA A 627 18.99 -10.24 28.76
CA ALA A 627 18.91 -10.92 30.05
C ALA A 627 18.95 -12.46 29.92
N SER A 628 18.24 -13.03 28.95
CA SER A 628 18.28 -14.48 28.69
C SER A 628 19.65 -14.94 28.21
N GLY A 629 20.30 -14.12 27.37
CA GLY A 629 21.69 -14.31 26.92
C GLY A 629 22.68 -14.39 28.09
N GLU A 630 22.57 -13.45 29.02
CA GLU A 630 23.41 -13.37 30.21
C GLU A 630 23.19 -14.57 31.15
N GLU A 631 21.94 -14.89 31.47
CA GLU A 631 21.57 -15.99 32.37
C GLU A 631 22.06 -17.35 31.87
N VAL A 632 21.88 -17.63 30.57
CA VAL A 632 22.36 -18.89 29.98
C VAL A 632 23.88 -18.95 29.98
N ILE A 633 24.59 -17.86 29.67
CA ILE A 633 26.06 -17.87 29.76
C ILE A 633 26.50 -18.08 31.21
N HIS A 634 25.83 -17.46 32.17
CA HIS A 634 26.12 -17.62 33.58
C HIS A 634 26.04 -19.09 34.00
N HIS A 635 24.95 -19.78 33.66
CA HIS A 635 24.79 -21.20 33.93
C HIS A 635 25.75 -22.09 33.14
N LEU A 636 26.02 -21.75 31.88
CA LEU A 636 26.93 -22.49 31.03
C LEU A 636 28.37 -22.45 31.55
N VAL A 637 28.83 -21.29 32.03
CA VAL A 637 30.16 -21.12 32.65
C VAL A 637 30.26 -22.00 33.90
N GLN A 638 29.25 -22.00 34.76
CA GLN A 638 29.24 -22.83 35.98
C GLN A 638 29.24 -24.33 35.63
N ARG A 639 28.37 -24.75 34.70
CA ARG A 639 28.22 -26.15 34.27
C ARG A 639 29.48 -26.69 33.59
N LEU A 640 30.10 -25.91 32.71
CA LEU A 640 31.35 -26.35 32.06
C LEU A 640 32.50 -26.40 33.07
N ARG A 641 32.59 -25.42 33.98
CA ARG A 641 33.62 -25.41 35.03
C ARG A 641 33.49 -26.61 35.97
N SER A 642 32.28 -27.01 36.35
CA SER A 642 32.07 -28.23 37.16
C SER A 642 32.48 -29.52 36.44
N ASN A 643 32.46 -29.50 35.10
CA ASN A 643 32.89 -30.62 34.24
C ASN A 643 34.37 -30.52 33.82
N GLY A 644 35.16 -29.63 34.43
CA GLY A 644 36.59 -29.48 34.15
C GLY A 644 36.95 -28.64 32.91
N VAL A 645 35.95 -28.05 32.23
CA VAL A 645 36.16 -27.21 31.04
C VAL A 645 36.06 -25.73 31.40
N THR A 646 37.12 -24.96 31.16
CA THR A 646 37.11 -23.52 31.41
C THR A 646 36.72 -22.74 30.15
N ILE A 647 35.65 -21.94 30.23
CA ILE A 647 35.28 -21.00 29.17
C ILE A 647 36.17 -19.75 29.24
N VAL A 648 36.70 -19.36 28.09
CA VAL A 648 37.49 -18.14 27.87
C VAL A 648 36.82 -17.34 26.75
N PHE A 649 36.74 -16.03 26.88
CA PHE A 649 36.21 -15.14 25.84
C PHE A 649 37.31 -14.26 25.28
N SER A 650 37.25 -13.97 23.97
CA SER A 650 38.07 -12.94 23.34
C SER A 650 37.24 -11.94 22.52
N GLY A 651 37.72 -10.70 22.41
CA GLY A 651 37.20 -9.71 21.46
C GLY A 651 35.74 -9.28 21.67
N LEU A 652 35.24 -9.37 22.91
CA LEU A 652 33.92 -8.89 23.28
C LEU A 652 33.82 -7.36 23.13
N LYS A 653 32.68 -6.89 22.62
CA LYS A 653 32.43 -5.46 22.43
C LYS A 653 32.10 -4.78 23.75
N LYS A 654 32.34 -3.46 23.80
CA LYS A 654 32.09 -2.63 24.99
C LYS A 654 30.70 -2.84 25.58
N GLN A 655 29.63 -2.78 24.78
CA GLN A 655 28.26 -2.93 25.30
C GLN A 655 28.00 -4.30 25.95
N VAL A 656 28.70 -5.36 25.51
CA VAL A 656 28.58 -6.70 26.11
C VAL A 656 29.36 -6.75 27.42
N LEU A 657 30.58 -6.20 27.44
CA LEU A 657 31.41 -6.12 28.66
C LEU A 657 30.75 -5.26 29.74
N ASP A 658 30.15 -4.14 29.37
CA ASP A 658 29.45 -3.26 30.31
C ASP A 658 28.25 -3.98 30.94
N LEU A 659 27.48 -4.75 30.14
CA LEU A 659 26.41 -5.61 30.67
C LEU A 659 26.95 -6.69 31.61
N MET A 660 28.02 -7.40 31.23
CA MET A 660 28.63 -8.45 32.07
C MET A 660 29.12 -7.91 33.41
N ARG A 661 29.65 -6.67 33.44
CA ARG A 661 30.08 -6.02 34.68
C ARG A 661 28.89 -5.59 35.54
N GLN A 662 27.84 -5.06 34.93
CA GLN A 662 26.64 -4.62 35.65
C GLN A 662 25.88 -5.80 36.29
N THR A 663 25.94 -6.97 35.67
CA THR A 663 25.23 -8.19 36.12
C THR A 663 26.07 -9.08 37.03
N GLY A 664 27.38 -8.84 37.14
CA GLY A 664 28.31 -9.69 37.88
C GLY A 664 28.82 -10.91 37.10
N LEU A 665 28.32 -11.16 35.88
CA LEU A 665 28.81 -12.24 35.01
C LEU A 665 30.31 -12.14 34.73
N PHE A 666 30.84 -10.92 34.63
CA PHE A 666 32.27 -10.68 34.43
C PHE A 666 33.11 -11.33 35.53
N ASP A 667 32.66 -11.25 36.78
CA ASP A 667 33.36 -11.83 37.93
C ASP A 667 33.19 -13.34 38.00
N VAL A 668 32.03 -13.88 37.59
CA VAL A 668 31.79 -15.33 37.53
C VAL A 668 32.69 -16.00 36.48
N ILE A 669 32.83 -15.38 35.30
CA ILE A 669 33.78 -15.82 34.27
C ILE A 669 35.21 -15.68 34.78
N GLY A 670 35.50 -14.57 35.47
CA GLY A 670 36.81 -14.19 35.98
C GLY A 670 37.59 -13.36 34.96
N GLY A 671 38.12 -12.22 35.39
CA GLY A 671 38.82 -11.29 34.49
C GLY A 671 40.01 -11.90 33.74
N GLY A 672 40.66 -12.92 34.30
CA GLY A 672 41.72 -13.69 33.64
C GLY A 672 41.24 -14.62 32.52
N ASN A 673 39.94 -14.71 32.25
CA ASN A 673 39.35 -15.51 31.18
C ASN A 673 38.70 -14.62 30.10
N ILE A 674 38.94 -13.31 30.11
CA ILE A 674 38.40 -12.36 29.14
C ILE A 674 39.56 -11.57 28.53
N PHE A 675 39.79 -11.74 27.23
CA PHE A 675 40.93 -11.19 26.52
C PHE A 675 40.53 -10.23 25.40
N ALA A 676 41.43 -9.31 25.06
CA ALA A 676 41.21 -8.35 23.98
C ALA A 676 41.19 -9.01 22.58
N ASN A 677 41.99 -10.06 22.38
CA ASN A 677 42.05 -10.80 21.11
C ASN A 677 42.30 -12.29 21.36
N GLU A 678 42.07 -13.10 20.32
CA GLU A 678 42.20 -14.54 20.31
C GLU A 678 43.64 -15.03 20.57
N ASP A 679 44.67 -14.34 20.08
CA ASP A 679 46.06 -14.78 20.24
C ASP A 679 46.52 -14.66 21.70
N LEU A 680 46.18 -13.57 22.38
CA LEU A 680 46.43 -13.39 23.82
C LEU A 680 45.71 -14.44 24.65
N ALA A 681 44.48 -14.79 24.27
CA ALA A 681 43.71 -15.83 24.95
C ALA A 681 44.37 -17.20 24.76
N LEU A 682 44.77 -17.56 23.53
CA LEU A 682 45.44 -18.83 23.24
C LEU A 682 46.80 -18.93 23.91
N ASP A 683 47.58 -17.85 23.93
CA ASP A 683 48.87 -17.80 24.63
C ASP A 683 48.73 -18.10 26.11
N ASP A 684 47.72 -17.52 26.76
CA ASP A 684 47.46 -17.76 28.17
C ASP A 684 46.91 -19.17 28.42
N ILE A 685 46.01 -19.67 27.57
CA ILE A 685 45.50 -21.04 27.63
C ILE A 685 46.65 -22.05 27.52
N PHE A 686 47.54 -21.91 26.54
CA PHE A 686 48.67 -22.82 26.36
C PHE A 686 49.66 -22.74 27.52
N LYS A 687 49.93 -21.55 28.11
CA LYS A 687 50.74 -21.43 29.33
C LYS A 687 50.13 -22.20 30.51
N ARG A 688 48.79 -22.18 30.66
CA ARG A 688 48.08 -22.90 31.71
C ARG A 688 48.02 -24.42 31.47
N LEU A 689 48.05 -24.84 30.20
CA LEU A 689 48.14 -26.26 29.84
C LEU A 689 49.56 -26.80 30.05
N ASP A 690 50.58 -26.04 29.65
CA ASP A 690 52.00 -26.35 29.87
C ASP A 690 52.28 -26.52 31.38
N SER A 691 51.73 -25.64 32.23
CA SER A 691 51.90 -25.73 33.69
C SER A 691 51.19 -26.93 34.33
N LYS A 692 50.24 -27.55 33.63
CA LYS A 692 49.56 -28.79 34.05
C LYS A 692 50.26 -30.06 33.54
N GLY A 693 51.37 -29.92 32.78
CA GLY A 693 52.17 -31.05 32.30
C GLY A 693 51.51 -31.90 31.21
N MET A 694 50.56 -31.35 30.45
CA MET A 694 49.95 -32.04 29.31
C MET A 694 50.84 -31.97 28.05
N ASP A 695 50.92 -33.06 27.29
CA ASP A 695 51.59 -33.09 25.98
C ASP A 695 50.70 -32.44 24.89
N ILE A 696 50.91 -31.14 24.67
CA ILE A 696 50.08 -30.28 23.81
C ILE A 696 50.84 -29.77 22.57
N GLY A 697 51.97 -30.39 22.21
CA GLY A 697 52.79 -29.94 21.09
C GLY A 697 52.02 -29.87 19.76
N ARG A 698 51.14 -30.86 19.53
CA ARG A 698 50.26 -30.90 18.36
C ARG A 698 49.22 -29.78 18.41
N ASP A 699 48.49 -29.61 19.51
CA ASP A 699 47.47 -28.56 19.64
C ASP A 699 48.04 -27.15 19.49
N ARG A 700 49.25 -26.93 20.00
CA ARG A 700 49.98 -25.67 19.86
C ARG A 700 50.24 -25.35 18.38
N SER A 701 50.68 -26.32 17.59
CA SER A 701 50.87 -26.14 16.13
C SER A 701 49.56 -25.88 15.36
N LEU A 702 48.42 -26.33 15.90
CA LEU A 702 47.11 -26.17 15.26
C LEU A 702 46.44 -24.84 15.57
N LEU A 703 46.88 -24.15 16.63
CA LEU A 703 46.22 -22.94 17.12
C LEU A 703 47.18 -21.77 17.34
N LYS A 704 48.50 -21.94 17.33
CA LYS A 704 49.48 -20.88 17.56
C LYS A 704 50.43 -20.73 16.37
N ASN A 705 50.96 -19.53 16.17
CA ASN A 705 52.06 -19.32 15.22
C ASN A 705 53.39 -19.74 15.88
N ASP A 706 54.30 -20.26 15.08
CA ASP A 706 55.68 -20.55 15.49
C ASP A 706 56.41 -19.28 15.98
#